data_AF-A0A366H5C6-F1
#
_entry.id   AF-A0A366H5C6-F1
#
_cell.length_a   1.000
_cell.length_b   1.000
_cell.length_c   1.000
_cell.angle_alpha   90.00
_cell.angle_beta   90.00
_cell.angle_gamma   90.00
#
_symmetry.space_group_name_H-M   'P 1'
#
loop_
_entity.id
_entity.type
_entity.pdbx_description
1 polymer ?
#
loop_
_entity_poly.entity_id
_entity_poly.type
_entity_poly.pdbx_seq_one_letter_code
_entity_poly.pdbx_strand_id
1 'polypeptide(L)'
;MKRRTFLATAAATTVDAMHGHAAAGRETTYDYIVVGAGAGGGPLACRLALAGKKVLLLDAGGDPAKSQSRDYPDAKPGEVHDTPCYYAAASEDKEMSWQFSVRHYADTKRQEEDDKYNPKHDDPVGTGGVFYPRSAGLGGCTAHHAMILIRPQDRDWEHIAQLTGDASWQAAKMQPYFAKFERCQYVPFVRRVLGTLTAPLTYVGRKVKQLVHPEGMDCRSGHGFFGWQPTSFTALSLAIRISQSDKHLGSILEGARQFITGDRSRFWGTVRQLSRIVRSRFAQRLDPNDLRTRRKNPSGPFFIPTGMDSGHDALPFKAKRAGVREFILKTQRKHPDKLHVVQGMHVLRVLFAASGQGGSGAPRAVGVECMQGSYLYKASPLQPTSRGSGPLACYRTQAQGEVILCGGAFNTPQLLMLSGIGDSKALSNVPGLHGIKGVDGRPLSRSGIQGPRFVDLPGVGRNLQDRYEIAVISTLKDGETFTTLSENKVSFVPGDPKDKARCAYQKGRDSLYATNGGTMAYMQTSGTAADSAPEPDLFVFGVPAAFRGFYWGWSKELLRRTKLPNGETESPGAKPHYNLWSWVILKAYTDNNAGTVRLRSASPFDTPRILFRSFDEGGTPGWRHDLKALLRAVKQARQINAHARTDEDGEVFATEVQPGADKHDSEDVNSPLAKWIKNEAWGHHACGTCRIGSDPWRPDTRLLQDKMAVLDSKFRVHGVEGLRVVDASVFPKIPGYFIAAPIFMVSEKAADVILSGE
;
A
#
# COMPACT_ATOMS: atom_id res chain seq x y z
N MET A 1 31.62 11.35 -28.77
CA MET A 1 30.34 11.11 -29.47
C MET A 1 29.94 9.62 -29.56
N LYS A 2 30.25 8.77 -28.56
CA LYS A 2 29.82 7.36 -28.47
C LYS A 2 29.51 7.01 -27.01
N ARG A 3 28.27 7.20 -26.55
CA ARG A 3 27.79 6.75 -25.21
C ARG A 3 26.26 6.74 -25.03
N ARG A 4 25.48 6.73 -26.13
CA ARG A 4 24.00 6.83 -26.08
C ARG A 4 23.23 5.54 -26.42
N THR A 5 23.87 4.39 -26.62
CA THR A 5 23.21 3.23 -27.25
C THR A 5 23.05 1.97 -26.37
N PHE A 6 23.23 2.04 -25.05
CA PHE A 6 23.20 0.84 -24.17
C PHE A 6 21.95 0.67 -23.29
N LEU A 7 20.97 1.59 -23.32
CA LEU A 7 19.80 1.55 -22.43
C LEU A 7 18.46 1.24 -23.11
N ALA A 8 18.40 1.29 -24.45
CA ALA A 8 17.21 0.88 -25.23
C ALA A 8 17.18 -0.63 -25.54
N THR A 9 18.32 -1.31 -25.42
CA THR A 9 18.47 -2.71 -25.83
C THR A 9 17.83 -3.70 -24.86
N ALA A 10 17.81 -3.44 -23.55
CA ALA A 10 17.33 -4.43 -22.56
C ALA A 10 15.80 -4.68 -22.57
N ALA A 11 15.00 -3.67 -22.95
CA ALA A 11 13.54 -3.81 -23.07
C ALA A 11 13.13 -4.36 -24.45
N ALA A 12 13.88 -4.03 -25.50
CA ALA A 12 13.73 -4.64 -26.82
C ALA A 12 14.11 -6.14 -26.78
N THR A 13 15.17 -6.52 -26.06
CA THR A 13 15.64 -7.92 -25.99
C THR A 13 14.70 -8.90 -25.29
N THR A 14 13.82 -8.48 -24.38
CA THR A 14 12.85 -9.39 -23.73
C THR A 14 11.58 -9.58 -24.55
N VAL A 15 11.15 -8.53 -25.27
CA VAL A 15 10.06 -8.63 -26.24
C VAL A 15 10.53 -9.39 -27.49
N ASP A 16 11.78 -9.19 -27.93
CA ASP A 16 12.46 -10.03 -28.93
C ASP A 16 12.74 -11.44 -28.43
N ALA A 17 12.90 -11.66 -27.11
CA ALA A 17 12.91 -13.01 -26.57
C ALA A 17 11.52 -13.66 -26.68
N MET A 18 10.42 -12.93 -26.48
CA MET A 18 9.08 -13.47 -26.73
C MET A 18 8.78 -13.64 -28.25
N HIS A 19 9.20 -12.69 -29.10
CA HIS A 19 8.98 -12.70 -30.56
C HIS A 19 9.91 -13.68 -31.29
N GLY A 20 11.20 -13.66 -30.99
CA GLY A 20 12.20 -14.55 -31.58
C GLY A 20 11.98 -16.02 -31.21
N HIS A 21 11.30 -16.30 -30.09
CA HIS A 21 10.91 -17.66 -29.70
C HIS A 21 9.57 -18.08 -30.30
N ALA A 22 8.62 -17.16 -30.49
CA ALA A 22 7.38 -17.42 -31.22
C ALA A 22 7.65 -17.73 -32.72
N ALA A 23 8.63 -17.05 -33.33
CA ALA A 23 9.07 -17.33 -34.70
C ALA A 23 9.94 -18.60 -34.84
N ALA A 24 10.51 -19.12 -33.74
CA ALA A 24 11.46 -20.25 -33.76
C ALA A 24 10.95 -21.54 -33.10
N GLY A 25 9.69 -21.62 -32.67
CA GLY A 25 9.10 -22.85 -32.11
C GLY A 25 9.76 -23.36 -30.81
N ARG A 26 10.55 -22.53 -30.11
CA ARG A 26 11.16 -22.88 -28.81
C ARG A 26 10.33 -22.29 -27.67
N GLU A 27 9.49 -23.11 -27.05
CA GLU A 27 8.72 -22.75 -25.86
C GLU A 27 9.67 -22.52 -24.67
N THR A 28 9.98 -21.26 -24.35
CA THR A 28 10.66 -20.96 -23.07
C THR A 28 9.70 -21.23 -21.93
N THR A 29 9.84 -22.37 -21.30
CA THR A 29 9.10 -22.73 -20.09
C THR A 29 9.70 -22.01 -18.88
N TYR A 30 8.82 -21.51 -18.01
CA TYR A 30 9.17 -20.91 -16.72
C TYR A 30 8.78 -21.86 -15.60
N ASP A 31 9.49 -21.81 -14.46
CA ASP A 31 9.07 -22.53 -13.27
C ASP A 31 7.81 -21.86 -12.69
N TYR A 32 7.80 -20.52 -12.67
CA TYR A 32 6.71 -19.72 -12.13
C TYR A 32 6.37 -18.53 -13.02
N ILE A 33 5.07 -18.23 -13.13
CA ILE A 33 4.56 -16.97 -13.69
C ILE A 33 3.94 -16.17 -12.55
N VAL A 34 4.45 -14.97 -12.31
CA VAL A 34 3.94 -14.03 -11.30
C VAL A 34 3.24 -12.87 -12.00
N VAL A 35 1.97 -12.65 -11.67
CA VAL A 35 1.11 -11.63 -12.29
C VAL A 35 0.94 -10.45 -11.34
N GLY A 36 1.64 -9.35 -11.61
CA GLY A 36 1.64 -8.13 -10.81
C GLY A 36 2.97 -7.94 -10.08
N ALA A 37 3.69 -6.86 -10.40
CA ALA A 37 4.98 -6.49 -9.81
C ALA A 37 4.83 -5.57 -8.57
N GLY A 38 3.69 -5.67 -7.89
CA GLY A 38 3.35 -4.92 -6.68
C GLY A 38 3.99 -5.47 -5.40
N ALA A 39 3.49 -5.01 -4.25
CA ALA A 39 3.97 -5.37 -2.92
C ALA A 39 4.01 -6.88 -2.62
N GLY A 40 3.08 -7.66 -3.20
CA GLY A 40 3.05 -9.11 -3.07
C GLY A 40 3.96 -9.81 -4.07
N GLY A 41 3.77 -9.57 -5.37
CA GLY A 41 4.43 -10.34 -6.43
C GLY A 41 5.88 -9.95 -6.70
N GLY A 42 6.24 -8.67 -6.51
CA GLY A 42 7.60 -8.20 -6.72
C GLY A 42 8.64 -8.90 -5.85
N PRO A 43 8.50 -8.87 -4.50
CA PRO A 43 9.44 -9.55 -3.61
C PRO A 43 9.42 -11.07 -3.79
N LEU A 44 8.24 -11.67 -3.99
CA LEU A 44 8.09 -13.10 -4.24
C LEU A 44 8.88 -13.56 -5.47
N ALA A 45 8.68 -12.90 -6.60
CA ALA A 45 9.39 -13.21 -7.84
C ALA A 45 10.91 -13.09 -7.66
N CYS A 46 11.36 -12.08 -6.91
CA CYS A 46 12.79 -11.92 -6.60
C CYS A 46 13.32 -13.06 -5.74
N ARG A 47 12.59 -13.49 -4.69
CA ARG A 47 13.01 -14.59 -3.82
C ARG A 47 13.10 -15.91 -4.57
N LEU A 48 12.10 -16.22 -5.41
CA LEU A 48 12.12 -17.40 -6.26
C LEU A 48 13.32 -17.37 -7.23
N ALA A 49 13.58 -16.24 -7.88
CA ALA A 49 14.74 -16.09 -8.77
C ALA A 49 16.08 -16.20 -8.04
N LEU A 50 16.21 -15.61 -6.84
CA LEU A 50 17.40 -15.73 -6.00
C LEU A 50 17.65 -17.18 -5.54
N ALA A 51 16.58 -17.98 -5.41
CA ALA A 51 16.67 -19.42 -5.14
C ALA A 51 16.93 -20.26 -6.41
N GLY A 52 17.23 -19.62 -7.54
CA GLY A 52 17.64 -20.28 -8.79
C GLY A 52 16.49 -20.68 -9.72
N LYS A 53 15.24 -20.36 -9.37
CA LYS A 53 14.05 -20.62 -10.19
C LYS A 53 13.95 -19.64 -11.35
N LYS A 54 13.41 -20.08 -12.48
CA LYS A 54 13.16 -19.25 -13.65
C LYS A 54 11.74 -18.66 -13.56
N VAL A 55 11.66 -17.35 -13.41
CA VAL A 55 10.43 -16.61 -13.11
C VAL A 55 10.12 -15.59 -14.20
N LEU A 56 8.89 -15.64 -14.70
CA LEU A 56 8.31 -14.58 -15.52
C LEU A 56 7.47 -13.66 -14.63
N LEU A 57 7.89 -12.41 -14.48
CA LEU A 57 7.15 -11.38 -13.75
C LEU A 57 6.48 -10.42 -14.76
N LEU A 58 5.14 -10.42 -14.77
CA LEU A 58 4.33 -9.61 -15.66
C LEU A 58 3.72 -8.43 -14.90
N ASP A 59 3.77 -7.23 -15.47
CA ASP A 59 3.04 -6.07 -14.95
C ASP A 59 2.36 -5.29 -16.08
N ALA A 60 1.14 -4.81 -15.83
CA ALA A 60 0.37 -4.05 -16.80
C ALA A 60 0.89 -2.62 -16.98
N GLY A 61 1.61 -2.06 -16.00
CA GLY A 61 2.20 -0.74 -16.07
C GLY A 61 3.68 -0.73 -16.45
N GLY A 62 4.25 0.47 -16.46
CA GLY A 62 5.66 0.72 -16.78
C GLY A 62 6.55 0.89 -15.55
N ASP A 63 7.75 1.42 -15.78
CA ASP A 63 8.66 1.85 -14.72
C ASP A 63 8.36 3.33 -14.34
N PRO A 64 7.73 3.60 -13.17
CA PRO A 64 7.29 4.94 -12.79
C PRO A 64 8.45 5.95 -12.62
N ALA A 65 9.68 5.48 -12.36
CA ALA A 65 10.84 6.36 -12.21
C ALA A 65 11.51 6.71 -13.55
N LYS A 66 11.02 6.15 -14.68
CA LYS A 66 11.49 6.49 -16.03
C LYS A 66 10.50 7.32 -16.82
N SER A 67 9.24 7.37 -16.38
CA SER A 67 8.20 8.12 -17.06
C SER A 67 8.39 9.63 -16.90
N GLN A 68 8.17 10.36 -17.99
CA GLN A 68 7.97 11.81 -17.95
C GLN A 68 6.48 12.06 -17.65
N SER A 69 6.19 12.80 -16.59
CA SER A 69 4.81 13.07 -16.21
C SER A 69 4.10 13.94 -17.25
N ARG A 70 2.91 13.51 -17.68
CA ARG A 70 2.00 14.32 -18.51
C ARG A 70 1.29 15.41 -17.71
N ASP A 71 1.10 15.21 -16.40
CA ASP A 71 0.49 16.23 -15.54
C ASP A 71 1.51 17.28 -15.10
N TYR A 72 2.80 16.93 -15.08
CA TYR A 72 3.89 17.80 -14.67
C TYR A 72 5.05 17.78 -15.69
N PRO A 73 4.89 18.42 -16.86
CA PRO A 73 5.90 18.40 -17.93
C PRO A 73 7.23 19.06 -17.54
N ASP A 74 7.21 20.01 -16.60
CA ASP A 74 8.41 20.68 -16.09
C ASP A 74 9.17 19.84 -15.04
N ALA A 75 8.57 18.76 -14.55
CA ALA A 75 9.24 17.82 -13.65
C ALA A 75 10.23 16.96 -14.42
N LYS A 76 11.35 16.57 -13.80
CA LYS A 76 12.27 15.61 -14.42
C LYS A 76 11.62 14.22 -14.50
N PRO A 77 12.02 13.36 -15.45
CA PRO A 77 11.57 11.97 -15.45
C PRO A 77 11.81 11.30 -14.10
N GLY A 78 10.77 10.64 -13.58
CA GLY A 78 10.77 10.00 -12.27
C GLY A 78 10.71 10.92 -11.05
N GLU A 79 10.71 12.25 -11.21
CA GLU A 79 10.67 13.18 -10.08
C GLU A 79 9.43 12.99 -9.19
N VAL A 80 8.27 12.76 -9.81
CA VAL A 80 6.99 12.55 -9.11
C VAL A 80 7.03 11.28 -8.27
N HIS A 81 7.64 10.20 -8.78
CA HIS A 81 7.81 8.93 -8.07
C HIS A 81 8.87 9.02 -6.97
N ASP A 82 10.09 9.45 -7.32
CA ASP A 82 11.27 9.33 -6.49
C ASP A 82 11.23 10.26 -5.27
N THR A 83 10.53 11.39 -5.38
CA THR A 83 10.46 12.41 -4.34
C THR A 83 9.44 12.03 -3.26
N PRO A 84 9.88 11.76 -2.02
CA PRO A 84 8.99 11.34 -0.94
C PRO A 84 7.72 12.19 -0.75
N CYS A 85 7.87 13.51 -0.75
CA CYS A 85 6.76 14.42 -0.45
C CYS A 85 5.73 14.53 -1.60
N TYR A 86 6.01 13.95 -2.76
CA TYR A 86 5.09 13.90 -3.91
C TYR A 86 4.19 12.67 -3.92
N TYR A 87 4.06 11.93 -2.81
CA TYR A 87 3.14 10.78 -2.74
C TYR A 87 1.69 11.15 -3.13
N ALA A 88 1.23 12.36 -2.80
CA ALA A 88 -0.08 12.85 -3.22
C ALA A 88 -0.17 13.01 -4.76
N ALA A 89 0.77 13.74 -5.37
CA ALA A 89 0.85 13.91 -6.82
C ALA A 89 1.02 12.56 -7.55
N ALA A 90 1.87 11.67 -7.02
CA ALA A 90 2.09 10.32 -7.55
C ALA A 90 0.82 9.44 -7.54
N SER A 91 -0.12 9.71 -6.62
CA SER A 91 -1.38 8.96 -6.56
C SER A 91 -2.35 9.30 -7.71
N GLU A 92 -2.18 10.47 -8.33
CA GLU A 92 -3.03 10.96 -9.43
C GLU A 92 -2.28 11.05 -10.77
N ASP A 93 -0.94 10.95 -10.77
CA ASP A 93 -0.12 11.05 -11.98
C ASP A 93 -0.57 10.03 -13.03
N LYS A 94 -0.98 10.53 -14.21
CA LYS A 94 -1.49 9.74 -15.32
C LYS A 94 -0.55 8.63 -15.78
N GLU A 95 0.76 8.76 -15.58
CA GLU A 95 1.74 7.77 -16.03
C GLU A 95 1.72 6.47 -15.22
N MET A 96 1.26 6.53 -13.97
CA MET A 96 1.35 5.41 -13.04
C MET A 96 0.09 5.16 -12.24
N SER A 97 -0.94 6.00 -12.35
CA SER A 97 -2.19 5.84 -11.60
C SER A 97 -3.19 4.93 -12.31
N TRP A 98 -3.80 4.04 -11.52
CA TRP A 98 -5.09 3.44 -11.83
C TRP A 98 -6.13 4.11 -10.96
N GLN A 99 -6.99 4.88 -11.62
CA GLN A 99 -8.00 5.72 -11.03
C GLN A 99 -9.32 4.95 -10.93
N PHE A 100 -9.44 4.11 -9.90
CA PHE A 100 -10.68 3.39 -9.64
C PHE A 100 -11.76 4.35 -9.14
N SER A 101 -12.99 4.14 -9.63
CA SER A 101 -14.19 4.76 -9.11
C SER A 101 -14.94 3.73 -8.26
N VAL A 102 -15.16 4.02 -6.99
CA VAL A 102 -15.72 3.09 -6.00
C VAL A 102 -16.98 3.64 -5.34
N ARG A 103 -17.71 2.77 -4.64
CA ARG A 103 -18.82 3.15 -3.76
C ARG A 103 -18.51 2.78 -2.32
N HIS A 104 -18.76 3.72 -1.41
CA HIS A 104 -18.81 3.45 0.01
C HIS A 104 -20.17 2.85 0.39
N TYR A 105 -21.25 3.34 -0.22
CA TYR A 105 -22.63 2.95 0.08
C TYR A 105 -23.36 2.39 -1.14
N ALA A 106 -24.16 1.36 -0.92
CA ALA A 106 -24.99 0.73 -1.93
C ALA A 106 -26.17 1.66 -2.31
N ASP A 107 -26.76 2.32 -1.33
CA ASP A 107 -27.82 3.30 -1.55
C ASP A 107 -27.28 4.57 -2.22
N THR A 108 -27.98 5.05 -3.26
CA THR A 108 -27.55 6.23 -4.02
C THR A 108 -27.69 7.51 -3.22
N LYS A 109 -28.82 7.72 -2.55
CA LYS A 109 -29.03 8.94 -1.75
C LYS A 109 -28.02 9.04 -0.63
N ARG A 110 -27.69 7.91 0.02
CA ARG A 110 -26.66 7.86 1.05
C ARG A 110 -25.26 8.15 0.50
N GLN A 111 -24.94 7.66 -0.70
CA GLN A 111 -23.67 7.94 -1.36
C GLN A 111 -23.52 9.40 -1.78
N GLU A 112 -24.61 10.06 -2.18
CA GLU A 112 -24.62 11.49 -2.52
C GLU A 112 -24.33 12.40 -1.31
N GLU A 113 -24.51 11.90 -0.08
CA GLU A 113 -24.11 12.63 1.14
C GLU A 113 -22.59 12.57 1.42
N ASP A 114 -21.83 11.75 0.69
CA ASP A 114 -20.36 11.73 0.77
C ASP A 114 -19.79 12.86 -0.08
N ASP A 115 -19.22 13.89 0.54
CA ASP A 115 -18.67 15.07 -0.14
C ASP A 115 -17.50 14.76 -1.10
N LYS A 116 -16.98 13.52 -1.12
CA LYS A 116 -15.95 13.04 -2.06
C LYS A 116 -16.56 12.38 -3.31
N TYR A 117 -17.86 12.12 -3.31
CA TYR A 117 -18.58 11.54 -4.42
C TYR A 117 -18.71 12.55 -5.57
N ASN A 118 -18.37 12.11 -6.78
CA ASN A 118 -18.55 12.88 -7.99
C ASN A 118 -19.33 12.05 -9.03
N PRO A 119 -20.60 12.39 -9.33
CA PRO A 119 -21.42 11.62 -10.26
C PRO A 119 -20.91 11.65 -11.71
N LYS A 120 -20.00 12.58 -12.07
CA LYS A 120 -19.33 12.56 -13.39
C LYS A 120 -18.45 11.33 -13.59
N HIS A 121 -18.05 10.67 -12.50
CA HIS A 121 -17.24 9.46 -12.51
C HIS A 121 -18.06 8.18 -12.30
N ASP A 122 -19.38 8.30 -12.27
CA ASP A 122 -20.26 7.15 -12.39
C ASP A 122 -20.18 6.53 -13.77
N ASP A 123 -20.26 5.21 -13.77
CA ASP A 123 -20.59 4.47 -14.97
C ASP A 123 -22.10 4.60 -15.30
N PRO A 124 -22.54 4.15 -16.49
CA PRO A 124 -23.93 4.27 -16.91
C PRO A 124 -24.97 3.57 -16.01
N VAL A 125 -24.55 2.72 -15.06
CA VAL A 125 -25.43 2.07 -14.09
C VAL A 125 -25.30 2.67 -12.67
N GLY A 126 -24.63 3.83 -12.53
CA GLY A 126 -24.46 4.55 -11.26
C GLY A 126 -23.51 3.85 -10.28
N THR A 127 -22.63 2.96 -10.75
CA THR A 127 -21.77 2.17 -9.85
C THR A 127 -20.35 2.72 -9.69
N GLY A 128 -20.21 3.92 -9.13
CA GLY A 128 -18.95 4.40 -8.52
C GLY A 128 -18.74 5.90 -8.71
N GLY A 129 -18.40 6.64 -7.67
CA GLY A 129 -18.12 8.08 -7.83
C GLY A 129 -17.05 8.62 -6.89
N VAL A 130 -16.47 7.78 -6.04
CA VAL A 130 -15.36 8.17 -5.15
C VAL A 130 -14.05 7.68 -5.75
N PHE A 131 -13.06 8.55 -5.81
CA PHE A 131 -11.72 8.20 -6.28
C PHE A 131 -11.01 7.25 -5.30
N TYR A 132 -10.51 6.13 -5.81
CA TYR A 132 -9.69 5.19 -5.04
C TYR A 132 -8.35 4.96 -5.73
N PRO A 133 -7.23 5.46 -5.16
CA PRO A 133 -5.95 5.42 -5.84
C PRO A 133 -5.34 4.02 -5.81
N ARG A 134 -4.95 3.53 -6.98
CA ARG A 134 -4.02 2.40 -7.15
C ARG A 134 -2.94 2.80 -8.13
N SER A 135 -1.86 2.01 -8.19
CA SER A 135 -0.79 2.27 -9.14
C SER A 135 -0.55 1.08 -10.06
N ALA A 136 -0.25 1.40 -11.31
CA ALA A 136 0.14 0.49 -12.37
C ALA A 136 1.63 0.67 -12.66
N GLY A 137 2.39 -0.41 -12.51
CA GLY A 137 3.82 -0.42 -12.80
C GLY A 137 4.64 -1.13 -11.75
N LEU A 138 5.95 -1.12 -11.97
CA LEU A 138 6.91 -1.76 -11.05
C LEU A 138 6.80 -1.18 -9.63
N GLY A 139 6.54 -2.06 -8.65
CA GLY A 139 6.28 -1.69 -7.26
C GLY A 139 4.79 -1.57 -6.92
N GLY A 140 3.91 -1.45 -7.92
CA GLY A 140 2.48 -1.23 -7.71
C GLY A 140 2.23 -0.08 -6.73
N CYS A 141 1.36 -0.29 -5.73
CA CYS A 141 1.05 0.77 -4.76
C CYS A 141 2.25 1.33 -3.97
N THR A 142 3.40 0.62 -3.89
CA THR A 142 4.60 1.18 -3.23
C THR A 142 5.21 2.35 -4.01
N ALA A 143 4.85 2.51 -5.30
CA ALA A 143 5.30 3.61 -6.15
C ALA A 143 4.70 4.97 -5.75
N HIS A 144 3.54 4.99 -5.08
CA HIS A 144 2.81 6.23 -4.74
C HIS A 144 2.36 6.34 -3.28
N HIS A 145 2.37 5.26 -2.48
CA HIS A 145 1.95 5.33 -1.08
C HIS A 145 2.78 6.33 -0.24
N ALA A 146 2.26 6.72 0.93
CA ALA A 146 2.92 7.65 1.86
C ALA A 146 4.16 7.06 2.56
N MET A 147 4.61 5.86 2.17
CA MET A 147 5.79 5.16 2.67
C MET A 147 5.76 4.76 4.14
N ILE A 148 4.70 5.07 4.90
CA ILE A 148 4.62 4.68 6.31
C ILE A 148 4.68 3.16 6.42
N LEU A 149 5.63 2.66 7.21
CA LEU A 149 5.90 1.24 7.36
C LEU A 149 5.91 0.85 8.83
N ILE A 150 4.78 0.32 9.29
CA ILE A 150 4.58 -0.10 10.68
C ILE A 150 4.39 -1.61 10.73
N ARG A 151 5.09 -2.24 11.66
CA ARG A 151 5.02 -3.67 11.93
C ARG A 151 3.62 -4.06 12.39
N PRO A 152 2.99 -5.11 11.80
CA PRO A 152 1.69 -5.59 12.25
C PRO A 152 1.72 -6.12 13.68
N GLN A 153 0.55 -6.15 14.30
CA GLN A 153 0.38 -6.65 15.66
C GLN A 153 0.40 -8.18 15.67
N ASP A 154 0.67 -8.76 16.84
CA ASP A 154 0.82 -10.22 16.96
C ASP A 154 -0.53 -10.89 16.73
N ARG A 155 -1.63 -10.26 17.17
CA ARG A 155 -3.00 -10.74 16.96
C ARG A 155 -3.38 -10.97 15.51
N ASP A 156 -2.79 -10.21 14.57
CA ASP A 156 -3.07 -10.35 13.14
C ASP A 156 -2.70 -11.75 12.64
N TRP A 157 -1.57 -12.25 13.15
CA TRP A 157 -0.99 -13.54 12.80
C TRP A 157 -1.64 -14.67 13.60
N GLU A 158 -1.86 -14.46 14.90
CA GLU A 158 -2.55 -15.43 15.74
C GLU A 158 -3.97 -15.72 15.22
N HIS A 159 -4.67 -14.72 14.70
CA HIS A 159 -5.98 -14.93 14.09
C HIS A 159 -5.92 -15.90 12.90
N ILE A 160 -4.92 -15.76 12.01
CA ILE A 160 -4.75 -16.66 10.86
C ILE A 160 -4.35 -18.06 11.33
N ALA A 161 -3.45 -18.16 12.32
CA ALA A 161 -3.04 -19.45 12.88
C ALA A 161 -4.21 -20.21 13.51
N GLN A 162 -5.07 -19.51 14.26
CA GLN A 162 -6.28 -20.07 14.87
C GLN A 162 -7.31 -20.46 13.81
N LEU A 163 -7.54 -19.60 12.81
CA LEU A 163 -8.49 -19.87 11.72
C LEU A 163 -8.12 -21.12 10.93
N THR A 164 -6.82 -21.27 10.62
CA THR A 164 -6.31 -22.32 9.72
C THR A 164 -5.86 -23.58 10.44
N GLY A 165 -5.60 -23.50 11.75
CA GLY A 165 -4.87 -24.54 12.48
C GLY A 165 -3.39 -24.67 12.12
N ASP A 166 -2.86 -23.79 11.27
CA ASP A 166 -1.47 -23.84 10.79
C ASP A 166 -0.56 -22.99 11.68
N ALA A 167 0.21 -23.68 12.53
CA ALA A 167 1.13 -23.06 13.48
C ALA A 167 2.23 -22.21 12.82
N SER A 168 2.49 -22.37 11.52
CA SER A 168 3.45 -21.54 10.80
C SER A 168 2.98 -20.08 10.63
N TRP A 169 1.71 -19.79 10.92
CA TRP A 169 1.14 -18.45 10.96
C TRP A 169 1.19 -17.80 12.34
N GLN A 170 1.61 -18.49 13.40
CA GLN A 170 1.73 -17.88 14.73
C GLN A 170 2.64 -16.65 14.70
N ALA A 171 2.37 -15.64 15.54
CA ALA A 171 3.11 -14.38 15.55
C ALA A 171 4.62 -14.61 15.77
N ALA A 172 4.99 -15.58 16.61
CA ALA A 172 6.38 -15.96 16.83
C ALA A 172 7.11 -16.43 15.55
N LYS A 173 6.39 -16.99 14.58
CA LYS A 173 6.90 -17.40 13.27
C LYS A 173 6.79 -16.31 12.22
N MET A 174 5.77 -15.45 12.32
CA MET A 174 5.54 -14.37 11.36
C MET A 174 6.43 -13.15 11.59
N GLN A 175 6.63 -12.73 12.84
CA GLN A 175 7.39 -11.51 13.16
C GLN A 175 8.84 -11.49 12.61
N PRO A 176 9.58 -12.60 12.51
CA PRO A 176 10.88 -12.64 11.85
C PRO A 176 10.87 -12.20 10.38
N TYR A 177 9.77 -12.41 9.64
CA TYR A 177 9.68 -11.96 8.23
C TYR A 177 9.79 -10.44 8.08
N PHE A 178 9.40 -9.67 9.11
CA PHE A 178 9.60 -8.22 9.08
C PHE A 178 11.09 -7.88 8.97
N ALA A 179 11.92 -8.53 9.80
CA ALA A 179 13.36 -8.33 9.77
C ALA A 179 14.01 -8.89 8.49
N LYS A 180 13.46 -9.97 7.92
CA LYS A 180 13.96 -10.57 6.68
C LYS A 180 13.93 -9.59 5.50
N PHE A 181 12.87 -8.79 5.38
CA PHE A 181 12.77 -7.80 4.30
C PHE A 181 13.38 -6.44 4.67
N GLU A 182 13.46 -6.11 5.96
CA GLU A 182 13.87 -4.78 6.43
C GLU A 182 15.38 -4.54 6.33
N ARG A 183 15.71 -3.31 5.94
CA ARG A 183 17.03 -2.70 6.07
C ARG A 183 16.91 -1.39 6.86
N CYS A 184 16.94 -1.51 8.18
CA CYS A 184 16.83 -0.40 9.12
C CYS A 184 18.06 0.52 9.03
N GLN A 185 17.83 1.80 8.73
CA GLN A 185 18.89 2.80 8.55
C GLN A 185 19.06 3.75 9.74
N TYR A 186 18.20 3.67 10.75
CA TYR A 186 18.18 4.62 11.88
C TYR A 186 18.59 4.00 13.23
N VAL A 187 18.75 2.67 13.32
CA VAL A 187 19.32 2.00 14.49
C VAL A 187 20.85 1.88 14.34
N PRO A 188 21.68 2.39 15.27
CA PRO A 188 23.14 2.50 15.13
C PRO A 188 23.94 1.21 15.08
N PHE A 189 23.31 0.03 15.12
CA PHE A 189 23.99 -1.26 15.24
C PHE A 189 25.00 -1.48 14.09
N VAL A 190 24.61 -1.11 12.86
CA VAL A 190 25.47 -1.16 11.66
C VAL A 190 26.67 -0.23 11.77
N ARG A 191 26.52 0.95 12.40
CA ARG A 191 27.57 1.97 12.47
C ARG A 191 28.71 1.62 13.43
N ARG A 192 28.44 0.78 14.45
CA ARG A 192 29.39 0.46 15.52
C ARG A 192 30.14 -0.87 15.30
N VAL A 193 29.56 -1.80 14.53
CA VAL A 193 30.18 -3.12 14.30
C VAL A 193 31.02 -3.15 13.02
N LEU A 194 30.56 -2.54 11.92
CA LEU A 194 31.27 -2.55 10.64
C LEU A 194 32.40 -1.50 10.54
N GLY A 195 32.34 -0.41 11.31
CA GLY A 195 33.40 0.62 11.34
C GLY A 195 34.70 0.18 12.02
N THR A 196 34.73 -1.01 12.65
CA THR A 196 35.87 -1.51 13.46
C THR A 196 36.39 -2.87 13.03
N LEU A 197 35.81 -3.50 11.99
CA LEU A 197 36.16 -4.87 11.58
C LEU A 197 36.78 -4.91 10.18
N THR A 198 37.99 -4.40 10.09
CA THR A 198 39.00 -4.80 9.07
C THR A 198 39.98 -5.84 9.60
N ALA A 199 39.70 -6.52 10.73
CA ALA A 199 40.57 -7.55 11.30
C ALA A 199 39.86 -8.91 11.43
N PRO A 200 40.27 -9.97 10.69
CA PRO A 200 39.55 -11.25 10.65
C PRO A 200 39.66 -12.15 11.91
N LEU A 201 40.36 -11.74 12.97
CA LEU A 201 40.93 -12.69 13.97
C LEU A 201 40.81 -12.27 15.45
N THR A 202 39.69 -11.71 15.92
CA THR A 202 39.51 -11.49 17.39
C THR A 202 38.24 -12.10 17.96
N TYR A 203 38.35 -12.58 19.20
CA TYR A 203 37.32 -13.14 20.10
C TYR A 203 35.99 -12.35 20.12
N VAL A 204 36.03 -11.05 19.85
CA VAL A 204 34.87 -10.16 19.71
C VAL A 204 33.95 -10.59 18.56
N GLY A 205 34.50 -11.07 17.44
CA GLY A 205 33.72 -11.59 16.31
C GLY A 205 32.84 -12.81 16.66
N ARG A 206 33.26 -13.63 17.64
CA ARG A 206 32.47 -14.76 18.15
C ARG A 206 31.30 -14.31 19.04
N LYS A 207 31.46 -13.25 19.84
CA LYS A 207 30.36 -12.65 20.65
C LYS A 207 29.38 -11.85 19.80
N VAL A 208 29.82 -11.23 18.71
CA VAL A 208 28.95 -10.53 17.73
C VAL A 208 28.02 -11.52 17.01
N LYS A 209 28.50 -12.74 16.68
CA LYS A 209 27.65 -13.84 16.17
C LYS A 209 26.56 -14.31 17.14
N GLN A 210 26.66 -14.02 18.45
CA GLN A 210 25.62 -14.36 19.43
C GLN A 210 24.56 -13.26 19.61
N LEU A 211 24.81 -12.03 19.14
CA LEU A 211 23.89 -10.89 19.23
C LEU A 211 23.13 -10.62 17.92
N VAL A 212 23.51 -11.31 16.85
CA VAL A 212 22.93 -11.22 15.51
C VAL A 212 22.54 -12.63 15.11
N HIS A 213 21.26 -12.87 14.84
CA HIS A 213 20.81 -14.15 14.28
C HIS A 213 21.57 -14.42 12.98
N PRO A 214 21.82 -15.67 12.53
CA PRO A 214 22.50 -15.98 11.27
C PRO A 214 21.95 -15.24 10.02
N GLU A 215 20.74 -14.69 10.11
CA GLU A 215 20.07 -13.90 9.05
C GLU A 215 20.24 -12.38 9.19
N GLY A 216 21.02 -11.89 10.16
CA GLY A 216 21.29 -10.46 10.30
C GLY A 216 20.24 -9.66 11.10
N MET A 217 19.43 -10.33 11.92
CA MET A 217 18.42 -9.73 12.80
C MET A 217 19.03 -9.30 14.14
N ASP A 218 18.64 -8.13 14.66
CA ASP A 218 18.83 -7.81 16.08
C ASP A 218 17.75 -8.52 16.89
N CYS A 219 18.14 -9.58 17.60
CA CYS A 219 17.25 -10.40 18.42
C CYS A 219 16.55 -9.62 19.55
N ARG A 220 16.99 -8.40 19.89
CA ARG A 220 16.39 -7.59 20.96
C ARG A 220 15.33 -6.62 20.45
N SER A 221 15.63 -5.85 19.41
CA SER A 221 14.68 -4.89 18.83
C SER A 221 13.74 -5.51 17.79
N GLY A 222 14.16 -6.61 17.17
CA GLY A 222 13.46 -7.27 16.08
C GLY A 222 13.73 -6.67 14.71
N HIS A 223 14.59 -5.67 14.57
CA HIS A 223 14.91 -5.05 13.27
C HIS A 223 15.82 -5.90 12.38
N GLY A 224 15.61 -5.75 11.07
CA GLY A 224 16.48 -6.25 10.02
C GLY A 224 17.45 -5.20 9.50
N PHE A 225 18.65 -5.60 9.10
CA PHE A 225 19.68 -4.68 8.59
C PHE A 225 20.18 -5.00 7.18
N PHE A 226 19.77 -6.13 6.61
CA PHE A 226 20.30 -6.65 5.33
C PHE A 226 19.21 -6.95 4.30
N GLY A 227 17.95 -6.67 4.64
CA GLY A 227 16.83 -6.84 3.73
C GLY A 227 16.88 -5.87 2.54
N TRP A 228 15.87 -5.98 1.68
CA TRP A 228 15.77 -5.20 0.45
C TRP A 228 15.01 -3.88 0.64
N GLN A 229 14.13 -3.77 1.64
CA GLN A 229 13.32 -2.58 1.91
C GLN A 229 14.03 -1.68 2.92
N PRO A 230 14.55 -0.51 2.52
CA PRO A 230 15.05 0.45 3.49
C PRO A 230 13.93 0.97 4.38
N THR A 231 14.23 1.13 5.66
CA THR A 231 13.39 1.85 6.63
C THR A 231 14.20 2.97 7.27
N SER A 232 13.66 4.18 7.22
CA SER A 232 14.27 5.41 7.73
C SER A 232 13.28 6.17 8.61
N PHE A 233 13.78 7.12 9.38
CA PHE A 233 12.96 8.23 9.91
C PHE A 233 13.22 9.49 9.08
N THR A 234 12.33 10.48 9.20
CA THR A 234 12.70 11.86 8.89
C THR A 234 14.01 12.20 9.60
N ALA A 235 14.96 12.77 8.86
CA ALA A 235 16.26 13.10 9.41
C ALA A 235 16.08 13.98 10.68
N LEU A 236 16.60 13.52 11.81
CA LEU A 236 16.42 14.23 13.08
C LEU A 236 16.99 15.66 13.02
N SER A 237 18.03 15.89 12.21
CA SER A 237 18.56 17.24 11.93
C SER A 237 17.54 18.14 11.24
N LEU A 238 16.77 17.60 10.29
CA LEU A 238 15.72 18.33 9.60
C LEU A 238 14.57 18.64 10.57
N ALA A 239 14.13 17.63 11.34
CA ALA A 239 13.08 17.81 12.35
C ALA A 239 13.45 18.89 13.39
N ILE A 240 14.70 18.87 13.89
CA ILE A 240 15.21 19.90 14.82
C ILE A 240 15.28 21.27 14.15
N ARG A 241 15.75 21.35 12.90
CA ARG A 241 15.86 22.63 12.18
C ARG A 241 14.48 23.24 11.96
N ILE A 242 13.52 22.43 11.51
CA ILE A 242 12.14 22.85 11.27
C ILE A 242 11.49 23.31 12.59
N SER A 243 11.63 22.54 13.67
CA SER A 243 11.07 22.95 14.97
C SER A 243 11.73 24.19 15.57
N GLN A 244 12.94 24.55 15.12
CA GLN A 244 13.63 25.78 15.50
C GLN A 244 13.23 26.99 14.65
N SER A 245 13.00 26.80 13.35
CA SER A 245 12.65 27.88 12.44
C SER A 245 11.16 28.21 12.40
N ASP A 246 10.32 27.29 12.87
CA ASP A 246 8.87 27.39 12.81
C ASP A 246 8.26 27.26 14.20
N LYS A 247 8.02 28.42 14.82
CA LYS A 247 7.49 28.54 16.20
C LYS A 247 6.17 27.79 16.38
N HIS A 248 5.30 27.80 15.37
CA HIS A 248 3.97 27.17 15.43
C HIS A 248 4.08 25.67 15.38
N LEU A 249 4.87 25.13 14.45
CA LEU A 249 5.09 23.70 14.37
C LEU A 249 5.75 23.16 15.64
N GLY A 250 6.75 23.85 16.19
CA GLY A 250 7.34 23.49 17.49
C GLY A 250 6.31 23.45 18.62
N SER A 251 5.46 24.48 18.71
CA SER A 251 4.40 24.61 19.72
C SER A 251 3.35 23.50 19.63
N ILE A 252 2.92 23.14 18.42
CA ILE A 252 1.95 22.05 18.19
C ILE A 252 2.55 20.70 18.62
N LEU A 253 3.80 20.42 18.23
CA LEU A 253 4.46 19.17 18.57
C LEU A 253 4.68 19.04 20.08
N GLU A 254 5.05 20.13 20.76
CA GLU A 254 5.20 20.15 22.21
C GLU A 254 3.84 19.97 22.91
N GLY A 255 2.81 20.74 22.53
CA GLY A 255 1.48 20.64 23.11
C GLY A 255 0.87 19.26 22.96
N ALA A 256 1.00 18.65 21.77
CA ALA A 256 0.58 17.27 21.54
C ALA A 256 1.31 16.28 22.45
N ARG A 257 2.65 16.39 22.56
CA ARG A 257 3.44 15.50 23.41
C ARG A 257 3.04 15.65 24.89
N GLN A 258 2.88 16.88 25.38
CA GLN A 258 2.47 17.15 26.77
C GLN A 258 1.08 16.57 27.06
N PHE A 259 0.13 16.74 26.14
CA PHE A 259 -1.21 16.17 26.27
C PHE A 259 -1.17 14.63 26.33
N ILE A 260 -0.45 13.99 25.40
CA ILE A 260 -0.41 12.53 25.29
C ILE A 260 0.32 11.88 26.46
N THR A 261 1.41 12.49 26.93
CA THR A 261 2.29 11.91 27.97
C THR A 261 1.95 12.37 29.37
N GLY A 262 1.21 13.47 29.53
CA GLY A 262 1.02 14.17 30.81
C GLY A 262 2.26 14.91 31.32
N ASP A 263 3.41 14.79 30.64
CA ASP A 263 4.68 15.39 31.06
C ASP A 263 4.82 16.81 30.49
N ARG A 264 4.78 17.81 31.39
CA ARG A 264 4.87 19.25 31.07
C ARG A 264 6.29 19.77 30.86
N SER A 265 7.32 18.93 30.93
CA SER A 265 8.70 19.37 30.72
C SER A 265 8.92 19.90 29.30
N ARG A 266 9.79 20.90 29.09
CA ARG A 266 10.11 21.39 27.72
C ARG A 266 11.04 20.39 27.02
N PHE A 267 10.51 19.65 26.06
CA PHE A 267 11.18 18.49 25.48
C PHE A 267 12.18 18.85 24.36
N TRP A 268 11.76 19.64 23.37
CA TRP A 268 12.64 20.01 22.24
C TRP A 268 13.83 20.87 22.66
N GLY A 269 13.65 21.72 23.67
CA GLY A 269 14.71 22.52 24.28
C GLY A 269 15.79 21.67 24.98
N THR A 270 15.41 20.49 25.50
CA THR A 270 16.32 19.59 26.24
C THR A 270 17.03 18.61 25.31
N VAL A 271 16.35 18.06 24.29
CA VAL A 271 16.96 17.20 23.24
C VAL A 271 18.10 17.92 22.51
N ARG A 272 18.04 19.26 22.44
CA ARG A 272 19.08 20.17 21.95
C ARG A 272 20.45 19.94 22.58
N GLN A 273 20.52 19.65 23.88
CA GLN A 273 21.79 19.52 24.61
C GLN A 273 22.33 18.09 24.64
N LEU A 274 21.54 17.10 24.18
CA LEU A 274 21.92 15.70 24.21
C LEU A 274 22.93 15.36 23.10
N SER A 275 23.94 14.55 23.44
CA SER A 275 24.91 14.05 22.46
C SER A 275 24.22 13.20 21.38
N ARG A 276 24.83 13.08 20.19
CA ARG A 276 24.29 12.29 19.06
C ARG A 276 23.93 10.85 19.45
N ILE A 277 24.69 10.26 20.38
CA ILE A 277 24.45 8.90 20.88
C ILE A 277 23.18 8.83 21.74
N VAL A 278 22.98 9.81 22.62
CA VAL A 278 21.80 9.88 23.48
C VAL A 278 20.54 10.15 22.65
N ARG A 279 20.63 11.01 21.62
CA ARG A 279 19.53 11.24 20.68
C ARG A 279 19.10 9.96 19.93
N SER A 280 20.04 9.12 19.53
CA SER A 280 19.71 7.87 18.84
C SER A 280 19.09 6.81 19.78
N ARG A 281 19.59 6.67 21.02
CA ARG A 281 18.96 5.81 22.02
C ARG A 281 17.55 6.28 22.40
N PHE A 282 17.34 7.59 22.38
CA PHE A 282 16.03 8.18 22.59
C PHE A 282 15.08 7.89 21.41
N ALA A 283 15.54 8.08 20.16
CA ALA A 283 14.73 7.81 18.98
C ALA A 283 14.22 6.36 18.91
N GLN A 284 15.02 5.39 19.38
CA GLN A 284 14.60 3.97 19.50
C GLN A 284 13.44 3.76 20.49
N ARG A 285 13.33 4.58 21.54
CA ARG A 285 12.21 4.50 22.50
C ARG A 285 10.91 5.04 21.93
N LEU A 286 10.98 5.83 20.86
CA LEU A 286 9.84 6.35 20.11
C LEU A 286 9.70 5.64 18.76
N ASP A 287 10.30 4.46 18.60
CA ASP A 287 10.12 3.63 17.42
C ASP A 287 8.97 2.64 17.63
N PRO A 288 7.87 2.76 16.86
CA PRO A 288 6.75 1.81 16.95
C PRO A 288 7.09 0.42 16.38
N ASN A 289 8.19 0.27 15.64
CA ASN A 289 8.64 -1.01 15.08
C ASN A 289 9.57 -1.79 16.02
N ASP A 290 10.09 -1.18 17.09
CA ASP A 290 10.92 -1.84 18.10
C ASP A 290 10.04 -2.70 19.02
N LEU A 291 10.30 -4.02 19.04
CA LEU A 291 9.52 -4.97 19.83
C LEU A 291 9.56 -4.67 21.34
N ARG A 292 10.61 -4.04 21.84
CA ARG A 292 10.73 -3.65 23.26
C ARG A 292 9.81 -2.48 23.57
N THR A 293 9.74 -1.51 22.67
CA THR A 293 8.87 -0.35 22.78
C THR A 293 7.43 -0.81 22.75
N ARG A 294 7.04 -1.62 21.76
CA ARG A 294 5.69 -2.20 21.66
C ARG A 294 5.25 -2.96 22.91
N ARG A 295 6.13 -3.78 23.50
CA ARG A 295 5.79 -4.57 24.70
C ARG A 295 5.65 -3.72 25.96
N LYS A 296 6.40 -2.62 26.08
CA LYS A 296 6.40 -1.79 27.29
C LYS A 296 5.38 -0.66 27.21
N ASN A 297 5.37 0.06 26.09
CA ASN A 297 4.56 1.25 25.85
C ASN A 297 3.96 1.15 24.45
N PRO A 298 2.91 0.34 24.24
CA PRO A 298 2.28 0.20 22.93
C PRO A 298 1.59 1.49 22.49
N SER A 299 1.11 2.30 23.45
CA SER A 299 0.45 3.59 23.24
C SER A 299 1.38 4.75 23.63
N GLY A 300 1.30 5.86 22.91
CA GLY A 300 2.14 7.05 23.14
C GLY A 300 2.58 7.76 21.87
N PRO A 301 3.46 8.77 21.98
CA PRO A 301 4.03 9.47 20.83
C PRO A 301 5.12 8.63 20.16
N PHE A 302 5.17 8.68 18.84
CA PHE A 302 6.09 7.91 18.01
C PHE A 302 6.64 8.73 16.84
N PHE A 303 7.86 8.41 16.43
CA PHE A 303 8.33 8.77 15.09
C PHE A 303 7.59 7.92 14.05
N ILE A 304 7.47 8.45 12.83
CA ILE A 304 6.83 7.76 11.71
C ILE A 304 7.93 7.03 10.93
N PRO A 305 8.05 5.69 11.01
CA PRO A 305 8.99 4.95 10.19
C PRO A 305 8.51 4.95 8.74
N THR A 306 9.41 5.24 7.82
CA THR A 306 9.13 5.36 6.39
C THR A 306 9.99 4.40 5.58
N GLY A 307 9.39 3.73 4.60
CA GLY A 307 10.03 2.87 3.61
C GLY A 307 10.79 3.66 2.55
N MET A 308 11.81 4.41 2.96
CA MET A 308 12.62 5.26 2.08
C MET A 308 14.09 4.97 2.27
N ASP A 309 14.88 5.16 1.21
CA ASP A 309 16.32 5.25 1.38
C ASP A 309 16.66 6.65 1.86
N SER A 310 17.25 6.78 3.04
CA SER A 310 17.73 8.05 3.61
C SER A 310 18.88 8.67 2.80
N GLY A 311 19.53 7.89 1.94
CA GLY A 311 20.66 8.35 1.14
C GLY A 311 21.92 8.63 1.95
N HIS A 312 21.98 8.25 3.24
CA HIS A 312 23.12 8.48 4.13
C HIS A 312 24.42 7.79 3.68
N ASP A 313 24.34 6.81 2.79
CA ASP A 313 25.50 6.10 2.22
C ASP A 313 25.93 6.66 0.84
N ALA A 314 25.28 7.71 0.33
CA ALA A 314 25.53 8.27 -1.01
C ALA A 314 25.93 9.75 -0.95
N LEU A 315 26.89 10.15 -1.78
CA LEU A 315 27.25 11.55 -2.02
C LEU A 315 26.90 11.92 -3.49
N PRO A 316 26.06 12.95 -3.74
CA PRO A 316 25.37 13.79 -2.75
C PRO A 316 24.24 13.05 -2.00
N PHE A 317 24.01 13.43 -0.75
CA PHE A 317 22.95 12.89 0.09
C PHE A 317 21.58 13.23 -0.51
N LYS A 318 20.82 12.22 -0.97
CA LYS A 318 19.46 12.42 -1.47
C LYS A 318 18.56 11.27 -1.00
N ALA A 319 17.74 11.57 0.00
CA ALA A 319 16.69 10.64 0.40
C ALA A 319 15.72 10.45 -0.76
N LYS A 320 15.21 9.24 -0.96
CA LYS A 320 14.27 8.93 -2.04
C LYS A 320 13.38 7.76 -1.69
N ARG A 321 12.24 7.69 -2.36
CA ARG A 321 11.41 6.49 -2.37
C ARG A 321 12.25 5.30 -2.85
N ALA A 322 12.18 4.18 -2.13
CA ALA A 322 12.86 2.96 -2.49
C ALA A 322 12.17 1.75 -1.86
N GLY A 323 12.13 0.62 -2.58
CA GLY A 323 11.55 -0.62 -2.08
C GLY A 323 11.45 -1.70 -3.14
N VAL A 324 10.22 -2.15 -3.39
CA VAL A 324 9.91 -3.29 -4.26
C VAL A 324 10.47 -3.12 -5.66
N ARG A 325 10.28 -1.94 -6.26
CA ARG A 325 10.80 -1.61 -7.60
C ARG A 325 12.32 -1.80 -7.67
N GLU A 326 13.04 -1.23 -6.71
CA GLU A 326 14.50 -1.30 -6.65
C GLU A 326 14.97 -2.74 -6.45
N PHE A 327 14.23 -3.54 -5.66
CA PHE A 327 14.52 -4.96 -5.46
C PHE A 327 14.35 -5.75 -6.75
N ILE A 328 13.26 -5.56 -7.49
CA ILE A 328 13.02 -6.19 -8.80
C ILE A 328 14.17 -5.88 -9.76
N LEU A 329 14.47 -4.59 -9.95
CA LEU A 329 15.48 -4.16 -10.91
C LEU A 329 16.89 -4.62 -10.50
N LYS A 330 17.20 -4.66 -9.20
CA LYS A 330 18.48 -5.17 -8.69
C LYS A 330 18.60 -6.67 -8.90
N THR A 331 17.55 -7.43 -8.64
CA THR A 331 17.54 -8.89 -8.81
C THR A 331 17.64 -9.26 -10.28
N GLN A 332 16.86 -8.61 -11.16
CA GLN A 332 16.92 -8.82 -12.60
C GLN A 332 18.32 -8.56 -13.16
N ARG A 333 19.00 -7.49 -12.73
CA ARG A 333 20.39 -7.22 -13.18
C ARG A 333 21.38 -8.26 -12.69
N LYS A 334 21.17 -8.86 -11.52
CA LYS A 334 22.05 -9.88 -10.94
C LYS A 334 21.80 -11.28 -11.51
N HIS A 335 20.56 -11.58 -11.86
CA HIS A 335 20.12 -12.89 -12.37
C HIS A 335 19.25 -12.71 -13.62
N PRO A 336 19.80 -12.17 -14.72
CA PRO A 336 19.04 -11.87 -15.93
C PRO A 336 18.50 -13.11 -16.64
N ASP A 337 19.09 -14.28 -16.39
CA ASP A 337 18.67 -15.60 -16.87
C ASP A 337 17.55 -16.23 -16.01
N LYS A 338 17.32 -15.70 -14.80
CA LYS A 338 16.35 -16.24 -13.84
C LYS A 338 15.11 -15.36 -13.69
N LEU A 339 15.25 -14.04 -13.68
CA LEU A 339 14.12 -13.12 -13.51
C LEU A 339 13.86 -12.34 -14.79
N HIS A 340 12.80 -12.70 -15.51
CA HIS A 340 12.35 -11.99 -16.69
C HIS A 340 11.19 -11.06 -16.32
N VAL A 341 11.42 -9.75 -16.36
CA VAL A 341 10.41 -8.73 -16.05
C VAL A 341 9.85 -8.15 -17.35
N VAL A 342 8.54 -8.25 -17.53
CA VAL A 342 7.84 -7.73 -18.72
C VAL A 342 6.81 -6.68 -18.27
N GLN A 343 6.99 -5.46 -18.75
CA GLN A 343 6.15 -4.29 -18.46
C GLN A 343 5.13 -4.07 -19.58
N GLY A 344 4.05 -3.34 -19.30
CA GLY A 344 2.99 -3.09 -20.28
C GLY A 344 2.31 -4.37 -20.77
N MET A 345 2.24 -5.39 -19.90
CA MET A 345 1.66 -6.70 -20.21
C MET A 345 0.41 -6.92 -19.35
N HIS A 346 -0.76 -6.72 -19.94
CA HIS A 346 -2.05 -6.87 -19.25
C HIS A 346 -2.53 -8.32 -19.33
N VAL A 347 -2.60 -9.00 -18.18
CA VAL A 347 -3.08 -10.39 -18.13
C VAL A 347 -4.61 -10.43 -18.24
N LEU A 348 -5.12 -11.25 -19.14
CA LEU A 348 -6.54 -11.35 -19.48
C LEU A 348 -7.25 -12.47 -18.71
N ARG A 349 -6.56 -13.61 -18.54
CA ARG A 349 -7.04 -14.82 -17.84
C ARG A 349 -5.93 -15.82 -17.57
N VAL A 350 -6.19 -16.74 -16.65
CA VAL A 350 -5.41 -17.96 -16.44
C VAL A 350 -5.80 -19.01 -17.49
N LEU A 351 -4.81 -19.76 -17.96
CA LEU A 351 -4.96 -20.89 -18.88
C LEU A 351 -4.78 -22.21 -18.15
N PHE A 352 -5.55 -23.21 -18.56
CA PHE A 352 -5.61 -24.50 -17.89
C PHE A 352 -5.18 -25.65 -18.82
N ALA A 353 -4.66 -26.73 -18.23
CA ALA A 353 -4.35 -27.95 -18.95
C ALA A 353 -5.62 -28.57 -19.58
N ALA A 354 -5.45 -29.39 -20.61
CA ALA A 354 -6.54 -30.16 -21.18
C ALA A 354 -7.14 -31.13 -20.14
N SER A 355 -8.44 -31.42 -20.25
CA SER A 355 -9.15 -32.35 -19.37
C SER A 355 -8.42 -33.70 -19.27
N GLY A 356 -8.08 -34.14 -18.05
CA GLY A 356 -7.41 -35.42 -17.78
C GLY A 356 -5.92 -35.33 -17.43
N GLN A 357 -5.30 -34.14 -17.45
CA GLN A 357 -3.88 -33.93 -17.12
C GLN A 357 -3.62 -33.40 -15.68
N GLY A 358 -4.45 -33.76 -14.72
CA GLY A 358 -4.30 -33.40 -13.30
C GLY A 358 -4.50 -34.61 -12.39
N GLY A 359 -3.66 -34.74 -11.35
CA GLY A 359 -3.66 -35.91 -10.48
C GLY A 359 -4.90 -36.01 -9.59
N SER A 360 -5.57 -34.88 -9.31
CA SER A 360 -6.67 -34.80 -8.34
C SER A 360 -8.08 -34.64 -8.95
N GLY A 361 -8.21 -34.57 -10.28
CA GLY A 361 -9.47 -34.26 -10.97
C GLY A 361 -9.88 -32.76 -11.00
N ALA A 362 -9.11 -31.88 -10.35
CA ALA A 362 -9.26 -30.43 -10.46
C ALA A 362 -8.58 -29.90 -11.74
N PRO A 363 -9.05 -28.79 -12.33
CA PRO A 363 -8.32 -28.13 -13.42
C PRO A 363 -6.96 -27.63 -12.93
N ARG A 364 -5.92 -27.83 -13.74
CA ARG A 364 -4.56 -27.37 -13.44
C ARG A 364 -4.25 -26.08 -14.20
N ALA A 365 -3.90 -25.02 -13.50
CA ALA A 365 -3.38 -23.81 -14.10
C ALA A 365 -1.98 -24.09 -14.66
N VAL A 366 -1.75 -23.70 -15.91
CA VAL A 366 -0.49 -23.96 -16.62
C VAL A 366 0.06 -22.72 -17.30
N GLY A 367 -0.64 -21.58 -17.22
CA GLY A 367 -0.20 -20.38 -17.91
C GLY A 367 -1.17 -19.22 -17.81
N VAL A 368 -0.88 -18.18 -18.58
CA VAL A 368 -1.74 -17.00 -18.70
C VAL A 368 -1.86 -16.56 -20.15
N GLU A 369 -3.01 -15.98 -20.48
CA GLU A 369 -3.23 -15.24 -21.72
C GLU A 369 -3.08 -13.75 -21.40
N CYS A 370 -2.23 -13.04 -22.14
CA CYS A 370 -1.94 -11.64 -21.90
C CYS A 370 -1.88 -10.81 -23.19
N MET A 371 -2.06 -9.50 -23.03
CA MET A 371 -2.02 -8.52 -24.10
C MET A 371 -0.93 -7.50 -23.83
N GLN A 372 -0.05 -7.26 -24.80
CA GLN A 372 0.97 -6.22 -24.70
C GLN A 372 0.42 -4.88 -25.17
N GLY A 373 0.64 -3.85 -24.36
CA GLY A 373 0.29 -2.47 -24.66
C GLY A 373 0.30 -1.61 -23.41
N SER A 374 0.64 -0.34 -23.57
CA SER A 374 0.57 0.63 -22.47
C SER A 374 -0.88 1.04 -22.21
N TYR A 375 -1.23 1.20 -20.93
CA TYR A 375 -2.50 1.81 -20.50
C TYR A 375 -3.77 1.11 -21.02
N LEU A 376 -3.72 -0.21 -21.23
CA LEU A 376 -4.86 -0.97 -21.79
C LEU A 376 -6.09 -1.01 -20.87
N TYR A 377 -5.87 -0.92 -19.56
CA TYR A 377 -6.91 -1.04 -18.54
C TYR A 377 -7.67 0.26 -18.33
N LYS A 378 -9.00 0.20 -18.17
CA LYS A 378 -9.90 1.36 -18.10
C LYS A 378 -9.73 2.22 -16.85
N ALA A 379 -9.10 1.71 -15.80
CA ALA A 379 -8.70 2.56 -14.67
C ALA A 379 -7.57 3.54 -15.05
N SER A 380 -6.85 3.31 -16.16
CA SER A 380 -5.87 4.28 -16.62
C SER A 380 -6.55 5.51 -17.23
N PRO A 381 -6.24 6.73 -16.79
CA PRO A 381 -6.72 7.95 -17.44
C PRO A 381 -6.16 8.15 -18.86
N LEU A 382 -5.17 7.33 -19.25
CA LEU A 382 -4.55 7.35 -20.57
C LEU A 382 -5.04 6.21 -21.47
N GLN A 383 -6.10 5.49 -21.08
CA GLN A 383 -6.67 4.46 -21.95
C GLN A 383 -7.07 5.07 -23.30
N PRO A 384 -6.61 4.52 -24.44
CA PRO A 384 -6.98 5.04 -25.76
C PRO A 384 -8.49 5.02 -25.99
N THR A 385 -9.06 6.13 -26.47
CA THR A 385 -10.49 6.27 -26.80
C THR A 385 -10.90 5.49 -28.06
N SER A 386 -9.94 5.24 -28.95
CA SER A 386 -10.06 4.31 -30.07
C SER A 386 -8.86 3.36 -30.04
N ARG A 387 -9.12 2.05 -30.17
CA ARG A 387 -8.03 1.10 -30.39
C ARG A 387 -7.49 1.39 -31.79
N GLY A 388 -6.22 1.78 -31.89
CA GLY A 388 -5.55 1.89 -33.18
C GLY A 388 -5.72 0.58 -33.96
N SER A 389 -5.81 0.68 -35.29
CA SER A 389 -6.10 -0.43 -36.21
C SER A 389 -5.01 -1.50 -36.31
N GLY A 390 -3.95 -1.43 -35.49
CA GLY A 390 -2.90 -2.44 -35.42
C GLY A 390 -3.31 -3.63 -34.54
N PRO A 391 -2.99 -4.87 -34.91
CA PRO A 391 -3.29 -6.03 -34.07
C PRO A 391 -2.48 -5.93 -32.77
N LEU A 392 -3.17 -5.94 -31.63
CA LEU A 392 -2.52 -6.13 -30.33
C LEU A 392 -2.07 -7.60 -30.25
N ALA A 393 -0.80 -7.83 -29.91
CA ALA A 393 -0.26 -9.17 -29.80
C ALA A 393 -0.76 -9.85 -28.52
N CYS A 394 -1.49 -10.94 -28.70
CA CYS A 394 -1.91 -11.84 -27.64
C CYS A 394 -0.82 -12.89 -27.43
N TYR A 395 -0.34 -13.04 -26.19
CA TYR A 395 0.67 -14.03 -25.85
C TYR A 395 0.09 -15.08 -24.90
N ARG A 396 0.60 -16.30 -25.05
CA ARG A 396 0.37 -17.40 -24.12
C ARG A 396 1.71 -17.83 -23.59
N THR A 397 1.81 -17.96 -22.27
CA THR A 397 3.06 -18.37 -21.62
C THR A 397 2.74 -19.51 -20.67
N GLN A 398 3.58 -20.54 -20.65
CA GLN A 398 3.36 -21.72 -19.81
C GLN A 398 4.32 -21.76 -18.60
N ALA A 399 3.80 -22.23 -17.46
CA ALA A 399 4.54 -22.55 -16.26
C ALA A 399 4.61 -24.07 -16.08
N GLN A 400 5.80 -24.60 -15.78
CA GLN A 400 5.97 -26.00 -15.37
C GLN A 400 5.50 -26.23 -13.93
N GLY A 401 5.75 -25.23 -13.07
CA GLY A 401 5.31 -25.21 -11.69
C GLY A 401 3.93 -24.57 -11.57
N GLU A 402 3.91 -23.28 -11.22
CA GLU A 402 2.68 -22.60 -10.78
C GLU A 402 2.49 -21.20 -11.40
N VAL A 403 1.23 -20.80 -11.50
CA VAL A 403 0.82 -19.41 -11.76
C VAL A 403 0.47 -18.75 -10.42
N ILE A 404 0.98 -17.55 -10.18
CA ILE A 404 0.81 -16.83 -8.93
C ILE A 404 0.22 -15.44 -9.21
N LEU A 405 -0.98 -15.18 -8.70
CA LEU A 405 -1.68 -13.92 -8.90
C LEU A 405 -1.36 -12.95 -7.77
N CYS A 406 -0.94 -11.74 -8.14
CA CYS A 406 -0.52 -10.66 -7.24
C CYS A 406 -1.08 -9.30 -7.67
N GLY A 407 -2.29 -9.29 -8.26
CA GLY A 407 -2.97 -8.10 -8.77
C GLY A 407 -3.57 -7.18 -7.69
N GLY A 408 -3.53 -7.59 -6.42
CA GLY A 408 -4.10 -6.84 -5.31
C GLY A 408 -5.60 -7.05 -5.14
N ALA A 409 -6.18 -6.38 -4.14
CA ALA A 409 -7.53 -6.63 -3.67
C ALA A 409 -8.64 -6.42 -4.71
N PHE A 410 -8.40 -5.71 -5.82
CA PHE A 410 -9.40 -5.50 -6.88
C PHE A 410 -9.14 -6.37 -8.10
N ASN A 411 -7.90 -6.39 -8.60
CA ASN A 411 -7.60 -7.04 -9.88
C ASN A 411 -7.39 -8.55 -9.73
N THR A 412 -6.93 -9.06 -8.58
CA THR A 412 -6.83 -10.52 -8.34
C THR A 412 -8.19 -11.22 -8.37
N PRO A 413 -9.21 -10.82 -7.59
CA PRO A 413 -10.53 -11.46 -7.69
C PRO A 413 -11.16 -11.23 -9.07
N GLN A 414 -10.92 -10.08 -9.72
CA GLN A 414 -11.35 -9.84 -11.09
C GLN A 414 -10.76 -10.87 -12.05
N LEU A 415 -9.45 -11.12 -11.98
CA LEU A 415 -8.75 -12.05 -12.85
C LEU A 415 -9.20 -13.51 -12.61
N LEU A 416 -9.43 -13.90 -11.35
CA LEU A 416 -10.04 -15.21 -11.03
C LEU A 416 -11.41 -15.36 -11.69
N MET A 417 -12.29 -14.36 -11.53
CA MET A 417 -13.63 -14.37 -12.14
C MET A 417 -13.58 -14.42 -13.67
N LEU A 418 -12.71 -13.63 -14.31
CA LEU A 418 -12.48 -13.65 -15.76
C LEU A 418 -11.91 -14.99 -16.27
N SER A 419 -11.29 -15.76 -15.37
CA SER A 419 -10.76 -17.10 -15.64
C SER A 419 -11.77 -18.21 -15.33
N GLY A 420 -13.00 -17.88 -14.97
CA GLY A 420 -14.06 -18.83 -14.65
C GLY A 420 -14.02 -19.39 -13.21
N ILE A 421 -13.36 -18.70 -12.28
CA ILE A 421 -13.27 -19.07 -10.87
C ILE A 421 -14.01 -18.02 -10.03
N GLY A 422 -15.10 -18.41 -9.35
CA GLY A 422 -15.90 -17.50 -8.52
C GLY A 422 -17.29 -18.02 -8.25
N ASP A 423 -18.24 -17.16 -7.86
CA ASP A 423 -19.66 -17.51 -7.71
C ASP A 423 -20.23 -17.94 -9.07
N SER A 424 -20.37 -19.24 -9.29
CA SER A 424 -20.71 -19.81 -10.59
C SER A 424 -22.06 -19.31 -11.12
N LYS A 425 -23.03 -19.06 -10.22
CA LYS A 425 -24.35 -18.52 -10.58
C LYS A 425 -24.25 -17.06 -11.02
N ALA A 426 -23.41 -16.27 -10.34
CA ALA A 426 -23.19 -14.89 -10.76
C ALA A 426 -22.42 -14.81 -12.08
N LEU A 427 -21.40 -15.66 -12.25
CA LEU A 427 -20.56 -15.69 -13.45
C LEU A 427 -21.30 -16.18 -14.69
N SER A 428 -22.21 -17.16 -14.56
CA SER A 428 -23.03 -17.63 -15.68
C SER A 428 -23.94 -16.55 -16.26
N ASN A 429 -24.24 -15.52 -15.48
CA ASN A 429 -25.09 -14.39 -15.89
C ASN A 429 -24.28 -13.23 -16.51
N VAL A 430 -22.95 -13.34 -16.62
CA VAL A 430 -22.11 -12.32 -17.26
C VAL A 430 -22.06 -12.57 -18.78
N PRO A 431 -22.64 -11.68 -19.62
CA PRO A 431 -22.64 -11.88 -21.06
C PRO A 431 -21.22 -11.98 -21.63
N GLY A 432 -20.98 -12.98 -22.49
CA GLY A 432 -19.68 -13.21 -23.12
C GLY A 432 -18.62 -13.87 -22.22
N LEU A 433 -18.96 -14.28 -21.00
CA LEU A 433 -18.05 -15.05 -20.15
C LEU A 433 -18.19 -16.55 -20.46
N HIS A 434 -17.08 -17.19 -20.79
CA HIS A 434 -17.07 -18.58 -21.30
C HIS A 434 -16.48 -19.60 -20.32
N GLY A 435 -16.33 -19.23 -19.05
CA GLY A 435 -15.74 -20.09 -18.02
C GLY A 435 -14.25 -20.39 -18.25
N ILE A 436 -13.82 -21.56 -17.77
CA ILE A 436 -12.43 -22.02 -17.78
C ILE A 436 -12.01 -22.37 -19.21
N LYS A 437 -10.81 -21.94 -19.60
CA LYS A 437 -10.25 -22.17 -20.94
C LYS A 437 -8.95 -22.95 -20.92
N GLY A 438 -8.80 -23.86 -21.88
CA GLY A 438 -7.57 -24.60 -22.12
C GLY A 438 -6.45 -23.71 -22.68
N VAL A 439 -5.24 -24.23 -22.73
CA VAL A 439 -4.07 -23.60 -23.40
C VAL A 439 -4.30 -23.32 -24.89
N ASP A 440 -5.21 -24.04 -25.53
CA ASP A 440 -5.67 -23.81 -26.90
C ASP A 440 -6.61 -22.60 -27.01
N GLY A 441 -7.05 -22.04 -25.88
CA GLY A 441 -7.99 -20.93 -25.76
C GLY A 441 -9.46 -21.34 -25.89
N ARG A 442 -9.74 -22.65 -25.98
CA ARG A 442 -11.10 -23.17 -26.10
C ARG A 442 -11.70 -23.40 -24.70
N PRO A 443 -13.01 -23.19 -24.50
CA PRO A 443 -13.67 -23.55 -23.25
C PRO A 443 -13.52 -25.04 -22.93
N LEU A 444 -13.19 -25.37 -21.70
CA LEU A 444 -13.20 -26.77 -21.24
C LEU A 444 -14.64 -27.19 -20.95
N SER A 445 -15.16 -28.18 -21.68
CA SER A 445 -16.45 -28.81 -21.40
C SER A 445 -16.30 -29.96 -20.40
N ARG A 446 -17.36 -30.26 -19.65
CA ARG A 446 -17.48 -31.49 -18.85
C ARG A 446 -18.23 -32.52 -19.71
N SER A 447 -17.72 -33.75 -19.80
CA SER A 447 -18.43 -34.83 -20.50
C SER A 447 -19.88 -34.91 -20.00
N GLY A 448 -20.85 -34.84 -20.92
CA GLY A 448 -22.28 -34.92 -20.59
C GLY A 448 -22.96 -33.65 -20.05
N ILE A 449 -22.28 -32.50 -19.92
CA ILE A 449 -22.91 -31.23 -19.51
C ILE A 449 -22.76 -30.18 -20.61
N GLN A 450 -23.87 -29.63 -21.07
CA GLN A 450 -23.92 -28.55 -22.06
C GLN A 450 -23.74 -27.19 -21.34
N GLY A 451 -22.64 -26.47 -21.62
CA GLY A 451 -22.37 -25.13 -21.07
C GLY A 451 -20.93 -24.90 -20.59
N PRO A 452 -20.55 -23.64 -20.27
CA PRO A 452 -19.22 -23.30 -19.75
C PRO A 452 -18.95 -23.90 -18.36
N ARG A 453 -17.75 -24.44 -18.16
CA ARG A 453 -17.30 -24.95 -16.86
C ARG A 453 -16.78 -23.80 -15.99
N PHE A 454 -17.25 -23.73 -14.75
CA PHE A 454 -16.74 -22.83 -13.71
C PHE A 454 -16.24 -23.62 -12.50
N VAL A 455 -15.28 -23.06 -11.77
CA VAL A 455 -14.93 -23.50 -10.41
C VAL A 455 -15.72 -22.62 -9.44
N ASP A 456 -16.68 -23.23 -8.74
CA ASP A 456 -17.57 -22.54 -7.82
C ASP A 456 -16.85 -22.20 -6.51
N LEU A 457 -16.48 -20.93 -6.36
CA LEU A 457 -15.89 -20.32 -5.17
C LEU A 457 -16.59 -18.99 -4.87
N PRO A 458 -17.74 -19.01 -4.19
CA PRO A 458 -18.53 -17.79 -3.95
C PRO A 458 -17.81 -16.74 -3.07
N GLY A 459 -16.72 -17.14 -2.40
CA GLY A 459 -15.83 -16.23 -1.66
C GLY A 459 -15.01 -15.26 -2.52
N VAL A 460 -14.79 -15.56 -3.81
CA VAL A 460 -14.00 -14.69 -4.70
C VAL A 460 -14.68 -13.33 -4.86
N GLY A 461 -13.95 -12.27 -4.51
CA GLY A 461 -14.45 -10.89 -4.55
C GLY A 461 -15.35 -10.53 -3.36
N ARG A 462 -15.53 -11.40 -2.35
CA ARG A 462 -16.24 -11.08 -1.09
C ARG A 462 -15.25 -10.80 0.03
N ASN A 463 -15.72 -10.40 1.21
CA ASN A 463 -14.83 -10.08 2.34
C ASN A 463 -13.90 -8.87 2.05
N LEU A 464 -14.31 -7.98 1.14
CA LEU A 464 -13.58 -6.72 0.92
C LEU A 464 -13.69 -5.89 2.20
N GLN A 465 -12.54 -5.51 2.71
CA GLN A 465 -12.35 -4.69 3.90
C GLN A 465 -11.49 -3.48 3.55
N ASP A 466 -11.67 -2.38 4.28
CA ASP A 466 -10.78 -1.23 4.27
C ASP A 466 -10.87 -0.50 5.60
N ARG A 467 -10.01 0.47 5.82
CA ARG A 467 -9.99 1.29 7.04
C ARG A 467 -10.88 2.50 6.90
N TYR A 468 -11.26 3.04 8.05
CA TYR A 468 -11.82 4.37 8.15
C TYR A 468 -10.73 5.33 8.61
N GLU A 469 -10.47 6.31 7.77
CA GLU A 469 -9.61 7.45 8.04
C GLU A 469 -10.42 8.73 7.93
N ILE A 470 -10.13 9.71 8.80
CA ILE A 470 -10.71 11.05 8.78
C ILE A 470 -9.63 12.08 9.14
N ALA A 471 -9.90 13.36 8.91
CA ALA A 471 -9.02 14.43 9.38
C ALA A 471 -9.77 15.51 10.14
N VAL A 472 -9.15 15.98 11.22
CA VAL A 472 -9.49 17.26 11.86
C VAL A 472 -8.54 18.31 11.31
N ILE A 473 -9.09 19.34 10.67
CA ILE A 473 -8.33 20.40 10.01
C ILE A 473 -8.59 21.72 10.73
N SER A 474 -7.53 22.42 11.08
CA SER A 474 -7.61 23.73 11.74
C SER A 474 -6.68 24.74 11.08
N THR A 475 -7.00 26.02 11.23
CA THR A 475 -6.13 27.12 10.84
C THR A 475 -5.36 27.66 12.04
N LEU A 476 -4.11 28.08 11.81
CA LEU A 476 -3.43 29.02 12.72
C LEU A 476 -4.21 30.34 12.79
N LYS A 477 -3.84 31.19 13.75
CA LYS A 477 -4.38 32.56 13.86
C LYS A 477 -4.22 33.36 12.56
N ASP A 478 -5.14 34.29 12.35
CA ASP A 478 -5.15 35.13 11.15
C ASP A 478 -3.84 35.91 11.02
N GLY A 479 -3.24 35.89 9.83
CA GLY A 479 -1.94 36.49 9.55
C GLY A 479 -0.73 35.60 9.89
N GLU A 480 -0.92 34.51 10.64
CA GLU A 480 0.16 33.56 10.97
C GLU A 480 0.26 32.44 9.93
N THR A 481 1.47 31.95 9.68
CA THR A 481 1.75 30.84 8.74
C THR A 481 2.84 29.94 9.28
N PHE A 482 2.88 28.69 8.80
CA PHE A 482 4.05 27.83 8.92
C PHE A 482 5.17 28.41 8.05
N THR A 483 6.16 29.04 8.67
CA THR A 483 7.31 29.68 8.00
C THR A 483 8.08 28.69 7.15
N THR A 484 8.13 27.42 7.58
CA THR A 484 8.73 26.32 6.82
C THR A 484 8.12 26.18 5.42
N LEU A 485 6.83 26.48 5.27
CA LEU A 485 6.13 26.42 4.00
C LEU A 485 6.16 27.76 3.26
N SER A 486 5.79 28.85 3.96
CA SER A 486 5.57 30.16 3.34
C SER A 486 6.86 30.81 2.84
N GLU A 487 7.94 30.81 3.62
CA GLU A 487 9.23 31.41 3.23
C GLU A 487 9.92 30.65 2.08
N ASN A 488 9.66 29.33 2.03
CA ASN A 488 10.13 28.43 0.97
C ASN A 488 9.22 28.43 -0.26
N LYS A 489 8.05 29.08 -0.20
CA LYS A 489 7.03 29.08 -1.26
C LYS A 489 6.67 27.65 -1.68
N VAL A 490 6.46 26.77 -0.70
CA VAL A 490 6.12 25.37 -0.97
C VAL A 490 4.85 25.31 -1.81
N SER A 491 4.86 24.55 -2.90
CA SER A 491 3.69 24.41 -3.79
C SER A 491 3.19 22.98 -3.89
N PHE A 492 4.02 21.99 -3.56
CA PHE A 492 3.76 20.57 -3.85
C PHE A 492 3.51 20.24 -5.33
N VAL A 493 3.83 21.17 -6.24
CA VAL A 493 3.75 20.94 -7.70
C VAL A 493 5.11 20.45 -8.19
N PRO A 494 5.22 19.20 -8.68
CA PRO A 494 6.41 18.73 -9.37
C PRO A 494 6.78 19.65 -10.53
N GLY A 495 8.07 19.94 -10.69
CA GLY A 495 8.54 20.84 -11.75
C GLY A 495 8.63 22.32 -11.34
N ASP A 496 7.91 22.77 -10.30
CA ASP A 496 7.82 24.19 -9.95
C ASP A 496 9.18 24.81 -9.53
N PRO A 497 9.74 25.76 -10.30
CA PRO A 497 11.01 26.39 -9.98
C PRO A 497 10.91 27.43 -8.85
N LYS A 498 9.71 27.87 -8.47
CA LYS A 498 9.49 28.86 -7.40
C LYS A 498 9.57 28.23 -6.02
N ASP A 499 9.35 26.93 -5.93
CA ASP A 499 9.46 26.15 -4.69
C ASP A 499 10.94 25.98 -4.30
N LYS A 500 11.37 26.75 -3.30
CA LYS A 500 12.77 26.76 -2.84
C LYS A 500 13.13 25.46 -2.12
N ALA A 501 12.19 24.85 -1.41
CA ALA A 501 12.43 23.60 -0.68
C ALA A 501 12.64 22.45 -1.67
N ARG A 502 11.83 22.38 -2.73
CA ARG A 502 12.01 21.44 -3.84
C ARG A 502 13.35 21.67 -4.53
N CYS A 503 13.68 22.92 -4.86
CA CYS A 503 14.96 23.24 -5.51
C CYS A 503 16.17 22.85 -4.64
N ALA A 504 16.08 23.02 -3.32
CA ALA A 504 17.11 22.56 -2.39
C ALA A 504 17.26 21.03 -2.40
N TYR A 505 16.15 20.30 -2.35
CA TYR A 505 16.13 18.84 -2.46
C TYR A 505 16.73 18.33 -3.78
N GLN A 506 16.39 18.95 -4.91
CA GLN A 506 16.96 18.58 -6.21
C GLN A 506 18.48 18.82 -6.30
N LYS A 507 19.01 19.72 -5.47
CA LYS A 507 20.45 19.98 -5.32
C LYS A 507 21.12 19.08 -4.27
N GLY A 508 20.43 18.06 -3.74
CA GLY A 508 20.96 17.13 -2.73
C GLY A 508 21.12 17.77 -1.35
N ARG A 509 20.33 18.81 -1.04
CA ARG A 509 20.29 19.42 0.29
C ARG A 509 19.13 18.84 1.08
N ASP A 510 19.34 18.74 2.39
CA ASP A 510 18.31 18.39 3.37
C ASP A 510 17.12 19.36 3.25
N SER A 511 15.90 18.83 3.13
CA SER A 511 14.70 19.58 2.76
C SER A 511 13.43 18.82 3.14
N LEU A 512 12.31 19.52 3.33
CA LEU A 512 10.98 18.93 3.55
C LEU A 512 10.63 17.85 2.51
N TYR A 513 11.10 18.02 1.26
CA TYR A 513 10.88 17.07 0.17
C TYR A 513 11.55 15.71 0.35
N ALA A 514 12.46 15.58 1.30
CA ALA A 514 13.06 14.30 1.74
C ALA A 514 12.17 13.53 2.75
N THR A 515 10.96 14.02 3.03
CA THR A 515 10.00 13.44 3.98
C THR A 515 8.68 13.11 3.30
N ASN A 516 7.80 12.36 3.98
CA ASN A 516 6.43 12.15 3.53
C ASN A 516 5.45 13.24 4.06
N GLY A 517 5.95 14.34 4.63
CA GLY A 517 5.12 15.41 5.22
C GLY A 517 4.56 15.12 6.62
N GLY A 518 4.64 13.87 7.10
CA GLY A 518 4.25 13.51 8.47
C GLY A 518 5.25 14.06 9.49
N THR A 519 4.74 14.66 10.56
CA THR A 519 5.56 15.32 11.60
C THR A 519 5.82 14.39 12.79
N MET A 520 4.80 14.20 13.64
CA MET A 520 4.76 13.26 14.75
C MET A 520 3.48 12.45 14.68
N ALA A 521 3.55 11.18 15.10
CA ALA A 521 2.40 10.33 15.27
C ALA A 521 2.18 9.99 16.74
N TYR A 522 0.98 9.55 17.08
CA TYR A 522 0.70 8.87 18.32
C TYR A 522 -0.22 7.67 18.08
N MET A 523 -0.02 6.64 18.90
CA MET A 523 -0.89 5.47 18.93
C MET A 523 -1.68 5.44 20.23
N GLN A 524 -2.95 5.07 20.14
CA GLN A 524 -3.82 5.00 21.30
C GLN A 524 -4.87 3.91 21.14
N THR A 525 -5.30 3.34 22.26
CA THR A 525 -6.47 2.47 22.34
C THR A 525 -7.72 3.33 22.44
N SER A 526 -8.67 3.10 21.53
CA SER A 526 -9.98 3.78 21.50
C SER A 526 -10.84 3.45 22.72
N GLY A 527 -10.61 2.29 23.34
CA GLY A 527 -11.44 1.74 24.42
C GLY A 527 -12.85 1.34 23.94
N THR A 528 -13.03 1.15 22.62
CA THR A 528 -14.30 0.69 22.01
C THR A 528 -14.15 -0.61 21.25
N ALA A 529 -12.92 -1.09 21.02
CA ALA A 529 -12.67 -2.40 20.44
C ALA A 529 -13.34 -3.49 21.29
N ALA A 530 -13.89 -4.52 20.64
CA ALA A 530 -14.55 -5.64 21.32
C ALA A 530 -13.64 -6.24 22.42
N ASP A 531 -14.25 -6.60 23.55
CA ASP A 531 -13.59 -7.00 24.79
C ASP A 531 -12.53 -8.10 24.53
N SER A 532 -11.24 -7.71 24.58
CA SER A 532 -10.01 -8.54 24.71
C SER A 532 -8.77 -7.99 23.99
N ALA A 533 -8.85 -6.83 23.33
CA ALA A 533 -7.70 -6.24 22.64
C ALA A 533 -7.03 -5.09 23.44
N PRO A 534 -5.96 -5.34 24.22
CA PRO A 534 -5.23 -4.29 24.93
C PRO A 534 -4.37 -3.42 24.00
N GLU A 535 -4.22 -3.81 22.72
CA GLU A 535 -3.38 -3.11 21.77
C GLU A 535 -4.06 -1.86 21.20
N PRO A 536 -3.29 -0.79 20.92
CA PRO A 536 -3.82 0.41 20.30
C PRO A 536 -4.40 0.11 18.92
N ASP A 537 -5.46 0.82 18.58
CA ASP A 537 -6.20 0.67 17.33
C ASP A 537 -6.40 2.00 16.61
N LEU A 538 -5.87 3.10 17.16
CA LEU A 538 -5.79 4.41 16.52
C LEU A 538 -4.33 4.76 16.21
N PHE A 539 -4.09 5.25 15.00
CA PHE A 539 -2.85 5.91 14.62
C PHE A 539 -3.19 7.30 14.12
N VAL A 540 -2.71 8.32 14.82
CA VAL A 540 -3.00 9.72 14.49
C VAL A 540 -1.70 10.44 14.23
N PHE A 541 -1.62 11.20 13.14
CA PHE A 541 -0.41 11.95 12.80
C PHE A 541 -0.71 13.35 12.28
N GLY A 542 0.21 14.27 12.57
CA GLY A 542 0.10 15.69 12.21
C GLY A 542 0.76 16.02 10.87
N VAL A 543 0.10 16.82 10.04
CA VAL A 543 0.60 17.34 8.76
C VAL A 543 0.27 18.83 8.62
N PRO A 544 1.23 19.70 8.26
CA PRO A 544 0.98 21.14 8.02
C PRO A 544 0.40 21.39 6.62
N ALA A 545 -0.68 20.68 6.29
CA ALA A 545 -1.42 20.79 5.04
C ALA A 545 -2.84 20.27 5.30
N ALA A 546 -3.78 20.54 4.40
CA ALA A 546 -5.15 20.03 4.52
C ALA A 546 -5.30 18.64 3.87
N PHE A 547 -5.12 17.58 4.67
CA PHE A 547 -5.26 16.20 4.21
C PHE A 547 -6.71 15.72 4.40
N ARG A 548 -7.52 15.71 3.33
CA ARG A 548 -8.97 15.39 3.37
C ARG A 548 -9.32 14.00 2.83
N GLY A 549 -8.33 13.14 2.64
CA GLY A 549 -8.50 11.85 1.99
C GLY A 549 -8.48 11.93 0.47
N PHE A 550 -9.05 10.91 -0.17
CA PHE A 550 -8.94 10.70 -1.62
C PHE A 550 -10.25 11.05 -2.33
N TYR A 551 -10.15 12.02 -3.22
CA TYR A 551 -11.17 12.45 -4.17
C TYR A 551 -10.46 13.02 -5.40
N TRP A 552 -11.19 13.24 -6.48
CA TRP A 552 -10.61 13.72 -7.73
C TRP A 552 -10.01 15.12 -7.54
N GLY A 553 -8.70 15.27 -7.79
CA GLY A 553 -7.96 16.52 -7.65
C GLY A 553 -7.39 16.79 -6.26
N TRP A 554 -7.53 15.87 -5.30
CA TRP A 554 -7.15 16.10 -3.90
C TRP A 554 -5.68 16.52 -3.72
N SER A 555 -4.75 16.02 -4.55
CA SER A 555 -3.32 16.36 -4.44
C SER A 555 -3.03 17.83 -4.72
N LYS A 556 -3.91 18.50 -5.47
CA LYS A 556 -3.81 19.93 -5.82
C LYS A 556 -4.41 20.84 -4.74
N GLU A 557 -5.11 20.27 -3.75
CA GLU A 557 -5.86 21.00 -2.72
C GLU A 557 -5.20 20.98 -1.33
N LEU A 558 -4.00 20.40 -1.23
CA LEU A 558 -3.26 20.28 0.05
C LEU A 558 -3.03 21.64 0.75
N LEU A 559 -2.98 22.74 0.00
CA LEU A 559 -2.80 24.10 0.52
C LEU A 559 -4.07 24.97 0.37
N ARG A 560 -5.25 24.34 0.36
CA ARG A 560 -6.56 25.01 0.26
C ARG A 560 -7.37 24.84 1.54
N ARG A 561 -8.13 25.88 1.91
CA ARG A 561 -8.99 25.86 3.12
C ARG A 561 -10.23 24.98 2.95
N THR A 562 -10.81 24.91 1.76
CA THR A 562 -12.01 24.10 1.48
C THR A 562 -11.79 23.26 0.24
N LYS A 563 -12.58 22.18 0.08
CA LYS A 563 -12.65 21.40 -1.15
C LYS A 563 -13.24 22.26 -2.27
N LEU A 564 -12.83 22.05 -3.51
CA LEU A 564 -13.49 22.68 -4.65
C LEU A 564 -14.74 21.87 -5.04
N PRO A 565 -15.83 22.53 -5.48
CA PRO A 565 -17.02 21.82 -5.95
C PRO A 565 -16.68 20.87 -7.11
N ASN A 566 -17.20 19.64 -7.08
CA ASN A 566 -17.23 18.71 -8.20
C ASN A 566 -15.87 18.37 -8.87
N GLY A 567 -14.77 18.41 -8.12
CA GLY A 567 -13.43 18.12 -8.65
C GLY A 567 -12.93 19.15 -9.68
N GLU A 568 -13.52 20.34 -9.70
CA GLU A 568 -13.03 21.45 -10.50
C GLU A 568 -11.66 21.89 -9.98
N THR A 569 -10.69 22.08 -10.88
CA THR A 569 -9.45 22.75 -10.53
C THR A 569 -9.69 24.25 -10.63
N GLU A 570 -9.48 24.99 -9.54
CA GLU A 570 -9.51 26.45 -9.53
C GLU A 570 -8.66 27.04 -10.67
N SER A 571 -9.03 28.25 -11.10
CA SER A 571 -8.24 29.06 -12.01
C SER A 571 -6.76 29.10 -11.58
N PRO A 572 -5.81 28.91 -12.52
CA PRO A 572 -4.40 29.07 -12.24
C PRO A 572 -4.12 30.41 -11.53
N GLY A 573 -3.66 30.38 -10.27
CA GLY A 573 -3.24 31.59 -9.55
C GLY A 573 -3.83 31.85 -8.15
N ALA A 574 -4.79 31.04 -7.67
CA ALA A 574 -5.29 31.20 -6.30
C ALA A 574 -4.16 30.96 -5.27
N LYS A 575 -4.02 31.86 -4.30
CA LYS A 575 -2.89 31.88 -3.36
C LYS A 575 -2.93 30.66 -2.40
N PRO A 576 -1.80 30.01 -2.10
CA PRO A 576 -1.73 28.90 -1.15
C PRO A 576 -1.98 29.37 0.29
N HIS A 577 -2.64 28.53 1.09
CA HIS A 577 -2.88 28.74 2.51
C HIS A 577 -1.83 27.98 3.34
N TYR A 578 -0.83 28.71 3.83
CA TYR A 578 0.27 28.15 4.62
C TYR A 578 -0.03 28.06 6.13
N ASN A 579 -1.29 28.15 6.52
CA ASN A 579 -1.73 28.18 7.92
C ASN A 579 -2.59 26.97 8.29
N LEU A 580 -2.59 25.91 7.47
CA LEU A 580 -3.45 24.75 7.63
C LEU A 580 -2.74 23.61 8.35
N TRP A 581 -3.40 23.01 9.32
CA TRP A 581 -2.93 21.84 10.06
C TRP A 581 -3.97 20.73 10.03
N SER A 582 -3.55 19.50 9.75
CA SER A 582 -4.38 18.30 9.82
C SER A 582 -3.86 17.32 10.88
N TRP A 583 -4.77 16.86 11.73
CA TRP A 583 -4.63 15.59 12.43
C TRP A 583 -5.33 14.51 11.60
N VAL A 584 -4.53 13.67 10.93
CA VAL A 584 -5.04 12.52 10.17
C VAL A 584 -5.21 11.36 11.14
N ILE A 585 -6.44 10.90 11.30
CA ILE A 585 -6.85 9.84 12.21
C ILE A 585 -7.09 8.59 11.39
N LEU A 586 -6.37 7.51 11.70
CA LEU A 586 -6.54 6.19 11.10
C LEU A 586 -7.04 5.20 12.14
N LYS A 587 -8.16 4.54 11.84
CA LYS A 587 -8.60 3.36 12.58
C LYS A 587 -7.92 2.13 11.99
N ALA A 588 -6.97 1.56 12.74
CA ALA A 588 -6.50 0.22 12.42
C ALA A 588 -7.66 -0.74 12.70
N TYR A 589 -7.94 -1.78 11.95
CA TYR A 589 -9.02 -2.74 12.28
C TYR A 589 -10.44 -2.18 12.23
N THR A 590 -11.14 -2.61 11.21
CA THR A 590 -12.57 -2.38 11.04
C THR A 590 -13.29 -3.72 11.15
N ASP A 591 -14.46 -3.71 11.76
CA ASP A 591 -15.30 -4.91 11.84
C ASP A 591 -16.11 -5.15 10.56
N ASN A 592 -16.16 -4.15 9.66
CA ASN A 592 -16.82 -4.27 8.36
C ASN A 592 -15.98 -5.08 7.37
N ASN A 593 -16.55 -6.20 6.93
CA ASN A 593 -16.04 -7.05 5.85
C ASN A 593 -17.12 -7.45 4.83
N ALA A 594 -18.21 -6.69 4.72
CA ALA A 594 -19.31 -7.00 3.81
C ALA A 594 -19.07 -6.53 2.37
N GLY A 595 -17.98 -5.80 2.12
CA GLY A 595 -17.68 -5.25 0.82
C GLY A 595 -17.52 -6.34 -0.26
N THR A 596 -17.65 -5.92 -1.51
CA THR A 596 -17.57 -6.79 -2.68
C THR A 596 -16.83 -6.17 -3.86
N VAL A 597 -16.15 -7.00 -4.62
CA VAL A 597 -15.64 -6.77 -5.97
C VAL A 597 -16.34 -7.74 -6.91
N ARG A 598 -16.99 -7.24 -7.96
CA ARG A 598 -17.74 -8.06 -8.92
C ARG A 598 -17.41 -7.67 -10.35
N LEU A 599 -17.49 -8.62 -11.28
CA LEU A 599 -17.36 -8.30 -12.70
C LEU A 599 -18.45 -7.33 -13.15
N ARG A 600 -18.05 -6.38 -14.00
CA ARG A 600 -18.94 -5.49 -14.73
C ARG A 600 -19.33 -6.08 -16.08
N SER A 601 -18.38 -6.74 -16.73
CA SER A 601 -18.49 -7.36 -18.04
C SER A 601 -17.46 -8.50 -18.13
N ALA A 602 -17.48 -9.24 -19.25
CA ALA A 602 -16.44 -10.20 -19.58
C ALA A 602 -15.16 -9.57 -20.16
N SER A 603 -15.11 -8.23 -20.30
CA SER A 603 -13.94 -7.52 -20.81
C SER A 603 -12.85 -7.45 -19.72
N PRO A 604 -11.64 -7.96 -19.97
CA PRO A 604 -10.53 -7.86 -19.02
C PRO A 604 -9.99 -6.42 -18.89
N PHE A 605 -10.44 -5.50 -19.74
CA PHE A 605 -10.03 -4.10 -19.74
C PHE A 605 -10.96 -3.21 -18.93
N ASP A 606 -12.18 -3.66 -18.63
CA ASP A 606 -13.12 -2.90 -17.81
C ASP A 606 -12.76 -2.98 -16.33
N THR A 607 -13.07 -1.94 -15.56
CA THR A 607 -12.95 -1.97 -14.11
C THR A 607 -14.09 -2.79 -13.48
N PRO A 608 -13.84 -3.54 -12.39
CA PRO A 608 -14.89 -4.24 -11.67
C PRO A 608 -15.80 -3.23 -10.94
N ARG A 609 -16.98 -3.70 -10.52
CA ARG A 609 -17.81 -2.98 -9.55
C ARG A 609 -17.23 -3.19 -8.16
N ILE A 610 -16.94 -2.10 -7.45
CA ILE A 610 -16.34 -2.12 -6.11
C ILE A 610 -17.26 -1.40 -5.14
N LEU A 611 -17.69 -2.10 -4.09
CA LEU A 611 -18.62 -1.59 -3.09
C LEU A 611 -18.13 -1.98 -1.70
N PHE A 612 -17.89 -1.00 -0.82
CA PHE A 612 -17.38 -1.25 0.53
C PHE A 612 -18.45 -1.55 1.58
N ARG A 613 -19.69 -1.08 1.37
CA ARG A 613 -20.78 -1.17 2.37
C ARG A 613 -20.35 -0.58 3.72
N SER A 614 -19.88 0.66 3.70
CA SER A 614 -19.28 1.32 4.87
C SER A 614 -20.26 1.42 6.03
N PHE A 615 -19.72 1.37 7.25
CA PHE A 615 -20.43 1.50 8.51
C PHE A 615 -21.69 0.62 8.64
N ASP A 616 -22.85 1.27 8.72
CA ASP A 616 -24.16 0.69 8.97
C ASP A 616 -24.65 -0.25 7.85
N GLU A 617 -24.13 -0.10 6.62
CA GLU A 617 -24.40 -1.06 5.54
C GLU A 617 -23.57 -2.35 5.64
N GLY A 618 -22.53 -2.37 6.49
CA GLY A 618 -21.64 -3.50 6.68
C GLY A 618 -22.33 -4.73 7.29
N GLY A 619 -23.56 -4.57 7.81
CA GLY A 619 -24.40 -5.66 8.29
C GLY A 619 -23.96 -6.31 9.61
N THR A 620 -22.80 -5.92 10.16
CA THR A 620 -22.30 -6.40 11.46
C THR A 620 -22.46 -5.31 12.53
N PRO A 621 -22.84 -5.61 13.79
CA PRO A 621 -22.96 -4.58 14.83
C PRO A 621 -21.65 -3.82 15.14
N GLY A 622 -20.50 -4.39 14.77
CA GLY A 622 -19.16 -3.86 15.05
C GLY A 622 -18.87 -2.48 14.46
N TRP A 623 -19.59 -2.04 13.42
CA TRP A 623 -19.42 -0.68 12.88
C TRP A 623 -19.66 0.42 13.92
N ARG A 624 -20.48 0.15 14.95
CA ARG A 624 -20.72 1.10 16.05
C ARG A 624 -19.46 1.30 16.89
N HIS A 625 -18.65 0.26 17.07
CA HIS A 625 -17.37 0.34 17.77
C HIS A 625 -16.35 1.14 16.97
N ASP A 626 -16.30 0.90 15.66
CA ASP A 626 -15.46 1.66 14.73
C ASP A 626 -15.81 3.15 14.74
N LEU A 627 -17.11 3.48 14.64
CA LEU A 627 -17.57 4.87 14.65
C LEU A 627 -17.30 5.58 15.98
N LYS A 628 -17.53 4.90 17.11
CA LYS A 628 -17.20 5.46 18.43
C LYS A 628 -15.70 5.70 18.62
N ALA A 629 -14.84 4.82 18.07
CA ALA A 629 -13.39 5.04 18.09
C ALA A 629 -13.01 6.34 17.37
N LEU A 630 -13.62 6.60 16.20
CA LEU A 630 -13.39 7.82 15.44
C LEU A 630 -13.93 9.06 16.15
N LEU A 631 -15.11 8.99 16.77
CA LEU A 631 -15.68 10.09 17.58
C LEU A 631 -14.72 10.48 18.73
N ARG A 632 -14.18 9.49 19.45
CA ARG A 632 -13.20 9.72 20.52
C ARG A 632 -11.89 10.31 19.98
N ALA A 633 -11.43 9.87 18.82
CA ALA A 633 -10.22 10.39 18.20
C ALA A 633 -10.38 11.86 17.76
N VAL A 634 -11.54 12.26 17.22
CA VAL A 634 -11.85 13.67 16.90
C VAL A 634 -11.80 14.53 18.16
N LYS A 635 -12.47 14.10 19.23
CA LYS A 635 -12.44 14.77 20.53
C LYS A 635 -11.01 14.96 21.04
N GLN A 636 -10.17 13.94 20.93
CA GLN A 636 -8.75 14.04 21.34
C GLN A 636 -7.96 15.03 20.48
N ALA A 637 -8.14 15.02 19.16
CA ALA A 637 -7.47 15.99 18.28
C ALA A 637 -7.87 17.43 18.62
N ARG A 638 -9.15 17.68 18.94
CA ARG A 638 -9.65 18.97 19.44
C ARG A 638 -9.01 19.36 20.77
N GLN A 639 -8.91 18.42 21.70
CA GLN A 639 -8.24 18.65 22.99
C GLN A 639 -6.76 18.97 22.81
N ILE A 640 -6.04 18.27 21.92
CA ILE A 640 -4.64 18.57 21.59
C ILE A 640 -4.51 19.99 21.04
N ASN A 641 -5.38 20.39 20.11
CA ASN A 641 -5.39 21.75 19.58
C ASN A 641 -5.62 22.78 20.69
N ALA A 642 -6.55 22.50 21.61
CA ALA A 642 -6.82 23.34 22.77
C ALA A 642 -5.68 23.37 23.80
N HIS A 643 -4.72 22.42 23.78
CA HIS A 643 -3.53 22.41 24.63
C HIS A 643 -2.30 23.06 23.99
N ALA A 644 -2.26 23.19 22.66
CA ALA A 644 -1.13 23.82 21.98
C ALA A 644 -1.03 25.32 22.33
N ARG A 645 0.13 25.75 22.83
CA ARG A 645 0.41 27.12 23.25
C ARG A 645 1.72 27.60 22.62
N THR A 646 1.77 28.86 22.22
CA THR A 646 3.02 29.54 21.83
C THR A 646 3.89 29.80 23.06
N ASP A 647 5.15 30.21 22.86
CA ASP A 647 6.05 30.58 23.95
C ASP A 647 5.55 31.76 24.80
N GLU A 648 4.64 32.58 24.26
CA GLU A 648 3.98 33.71 24.94
C GLU A 648 2.62 33.30 25.55
N ASP A 649 2.39 31.99 25.75
CA ASP A 649 1.14 31.40 26.24
C ASP A 649 -0.10 31.70 25.39
N GLY A 650 0.08 32.14 24.14
CA GLY A 650 -1.00 32.39 23.19
C GLY A 650 -1.53 31.09 22.57
N GLU A 651 -2.83 31.06 22.28
CA GLU A 651 -3.42 29.97 21.48
C GLU A 651 -2.81 29.91 20.08
N VAL A 652 -2.52 28.68 19.61
CA VAL A 652 -1.93 28.44 18.28
C VAL A 652 -3.00 28.44 17.18
N PHE A 653 -4.14 27.81 17.43
CA PHE A 653 -5.21 27.61 16.45
C PHE A 653 -6.32 28.65 16.63
N ALA A 654 -6.90 29.11 15.51
CA ALA A 654 -8.03 30.04 15.53
C ALA A 654 -9.36 29.38 15.17
N THR A 655 -9.39 28.52 14.15
CA THR A 655 -10.65 27.98 13.64
C THR A 655 -10.51 26.53 13.23
N GLU A 656 -11.45 25.69 13.64
CA GLU A 656 -11.64 24.36 13.06
C GLU A 656 -12.37 24.49 11.72
N VAL A 657 -11.71 24.06 10.66
CA VAL A 657 -12.24 24.04 9.29
C VAL A 657 -13.09 22.79 9.07
N GLN A 658 -12.62 21.66 9.57
CA GLN A 658 -13.23 20.35 9.38
C GLN A 658 -12.98 19.54 10.67
N PRO A 659 -13.98 18.88 11.29
CA PRO A 659 -15.42 18.82 10.94
C PRO A 659 -16.17 20.15 10.92
N GLY A 660 -15.67 21.15 11.65
CA GLY A 660 -16.33 22.43 11.88
C GLY A 660 -16.87 22.52 13.30
N ALA A 661 -16.83 23.73 13.86
CA ALA A 661 -17.16 23.99 15.27
C ALA A 661 -18.64 23.72 15.62
N ASP A 662 -19.53 23.66 14.63
CA ASP A 662 -20.95 23.32 14.74
C ASP A 662 -21.20 21.83 15.07
N LYS A 663 -20.21 20.97 14.84
CA LYS A 663 -20.31 19.52 15.09
C LYS A 663 -19.67 19.18 16.42
N HIS A 664 -20.42 19.40 17.50
CA HIS A 664 -19.95 19.20 18.87
C HIS A 664 -19.52 17.75 19.16
N ASP A 665 -18.61 17.59 20.12
CA ASP A 665 -18.18 16.28 20.61
C ASP A 665 -19.37 15.48 21.16
N SER A 666 -19.50 14.23 20.73
CA SER A 666 -20.54 13.32 21.19
C SER A 666 -20.07 11.87 21.06
N GLU A 667 -20.55 10.98 21.93
CA GLU A 667 -20.42 9.53 21.75
C GLU A 667 -21.65 8.89 21.10
N ASP A 668 -22.68 9.68 20.78
CA ASP A 668 -23.87 9.22 20.07
C ASP A 668 -23.56 9.01 18.58
N VAL A 669 -23.81 7.78 18.11
CA VAL A 669 -23.63 7.36 16.72
C VAL A 669 -24.63 7.99 15.75
N ASN A 670 -25.65 8.68 16.26
CA ASN A 670 -26.62 9.44 15.48
C ASN A 670 -26.35 10.96 15.52
N SER A 671 -25.29 11.41 16.21
CA SER A 671 -24.95 12.84 16.31
C SER A 671 -24.59 13.45 14.94
N PRO A 672 -24.65 14.80 14.80
CA PRO A 672 -24.16 15.48 13.59
C PRO A 672 -22.70 15.16 13.26
N LEU A 673 -21.85 15.03 14.28
CA LEU A 673 -20.46 14.61 14.11
C LEU A 673 -20.36 13.17 13.59
N ALA A 674 -21.17 12.24 14.11
CA ALA A 674 -21.21 10.88 13.64
C ALA A 674 -21.68 10.77 12.17
N LYS A 675 -22.72 11.53 11.79
CA LYS A 675 -23.14 11.63 10.38
C LYS A 675 -22.00 12.15 9.50
N TRP A 676 -21.33 13.21 9.93
CA TRP A 676 -20.18 13.77 9.22
C TRP A 676 -19.03 12.76 9.08
N ILE A 677 -18.66 12.02 10.13
CA ILE A 677 -17.61 10.98 10.06
C ILE A 677 -17.98 9.93 9.00
N LYS A 678 -19.23 9.46 9.00
CA LYS A 678 -19.67 8.45 8.03
C LYS A 678 -19.58 8.97 6.59
N ASN A 679 -19.84 10.25 6.36
CA ASN A 679 -19.76 10.88 5.04
C ASN A 679 -18.31 11.16 4.62
N GLU A 680 -17.47 11.59 5.56
CA GLU A 680 -16.10 12.03 5.26
C GLU A 680 -15.08 10.90 5.25
N ALA A 681 -15.33 9.78 5.92
CA ALA A 681 -14.35 8.71 6.02
C ALA A 681 -13.89 8.19 4.65
N TRP A 682 -12.61 7.83 4.57
CA TRP A 682 -12.00 7.18 3.40
C TRP A 682 -11.15 5.99 3.82
N GLY A 683 -10.75 5.19 2.84
CA GLY A 683 -9.77 4.11 2.97
C GLY A 683 -8.89 4.01 1.74
N HIS A 684 -7.71 3.41 1.90
CA HIS A 684 -6.78 3.11 0.79
C HIS A 684 -5.98 1.81 1.05
N HIS A 685 -6.50 0.97 1.94
CA HIS A 685 -5.88 -0.24 2.47
C HIS A 685 -6.69 -1.50 2.12
N ALA A 686 -7.44 -1.46 1.02
CA ALA A 686 -8.36 -2.53 0.66
C ALA A 686 -7.69 -3.90 0.58
N CYS A 687 -8.34 -4.90 1.18
CA CYS A 687 -7.85 -6.27 1.34
C CYS A 687 -8.97 -7.32 1.40
N GLY A 688 -8.59 -8.60 1.46
CA GLY A 688 -9.45 -9.70 1.88
C GLY A 688 -10.37 -10.33 0.84
N THR A 689 -10.29 -9.90 -0.42
CA THR A 689 -11.16 -10.35 -1.52
C THR A 689 -10.90 -11.76 -2.03
N CYS A 690 -9.84 -12.41 -1.59
CA CYS A 690 -9.51 -13.81 -1.87
C CYS A 690 -8.97 -14.42 -0.57
N ARG A 691 -9.77 -14.38 0.49
CA ARG A 691 -9.27 -14.70 1.83
C ARG A 691 -8.82 -16.14 1.98
N ILE A 692 -7.79 -16.32 2.81
CA ILE A 692 -7.47 -17.59 3.45
C ILE A 692 -8.66 -18.02 4.32
N GLY A 693 -9.00 -19.30 4.28
CA GLY A 693 -10.03 -19.92 5.13
C GLY A 693 -9.49 -21.03 6.01
N SER A 694 -10.40 -21.69 6.72
CA SER A 694 -10.04 -22.74 7.68
C SER A 694 -9.69 -24.09 7.05
N ASP A 695 -10.15 -24.35 5.83
CA ASP A 695 -9.97 -25.63 5.17
C ASP A 695 -8.55 -25.79 4.59
N PRO A 696 -7.95 -27.00 4.67
CA PRO A 696 -6.81 -27.34 3.82
C PRO A 696 -7.25 -27.36 2.35
N TRP A 697 -6.31 -27.25 1.41
CA TRP A 697 -6.64 -27.27 -0.01
C TRP A 697 -7.52 -28.47 -0.40
N ARG A 698 -8.55 -28.21 -1.20
CA ARG A 698 -9.52 -29.20 -1.66
C ARG A 698 -9.60 -29.16 -3.18
N PRO A 699 -9.52 -30.30 -3.88
CA PRO A 699 -9.70 -30.35 -5.34
C PRO A 699 -11.16 -30.17 -5.77
N ASP A 700 -12.11 -30.44 -4.86
CA ASP A 700 -13.54 -30.22 -5.06
C ASP A 700 -14.04 -29.21 -4.03
N THR A 701 -14.48 -28.04 -4.50
CA THR A 701 -14.91 -26.92 -3.65
C THR A 701 -16.20 -27.24 -2.88
N ARG A 702 -16.97 -28.24 -3.31
CA ARG A 702 -18.16 -28.71 -2.60
C ARG A 702 -17.82 -29.30 -1.23
N LEU A 703 -16.59 -29.76 -1.04
CA LEU A 703 -16.10 -30.37 0.20
C LEU A 703 -15.61 -29.34 1.23
N LEU A 704 -15.57 -28.05 0.90
CA LEU A 704 -15.16 -27.00 1.85
C LEU A 704 -16.16 -26.89 3.00
N GLN A 705 -15.69 -26.79 4.24
CA GLN A 705 -16.53 -26.44 5.38
C GLN A 705 -16.77 -24.93 5.40
N ASP A 706 -15.71 -24.15 5.27
CA ASP A 706 -15.75 -22.73 5.04
C ASP A 706 -16.04 -22.44 3.56
N LYS A 707 -17.33 -22.29 3.24
CA LYS A 707 -17.81 -22.00 1.86
C LYS A 707 -17.32 -20.67 1.30
N MET A 708 -16.78 -19.79 2.14
CA MET A 708 -16.28 -18.47 1.75
C MET A 708 -14.75 -18.43 1.68
N ALA A 709 -14.05 -19.55 1.96
CA ALA A 709 -12.62 -19.71 1.74
C ALA A 709 -12.30 -19.67 0.24
N VAL A 710 -11.32 -18.85 -0.14
CA VAL A 710 -10.77 -18.86 -1.51
C VAL A 710 -9.42 -19.59 -1.52
N LEU A 711 -8.65 -19.41 -0.46
CA LEU A 711 -7.31 -19.98 -0.32
C LEU A 711 -7.20 -20.84 0.93
N ASP A 712 -6.31 -21.83 0.88
CA ASP A 712 -5.83 -22.49 2.08
C ASP A 712 -4.67 -21.72 2.75
N SER A 713 -4.15 -22.22 3.88
CA SER A 713 -3.05 -21.60 4.62
C SER A 713 -1.74 -21.50 3.84
N LYS A 714 -1.64 -22.19 2.69
CA LYS A 714 -0.49 -22.21 1.78
C LYS A 714 -0.75 -21.40 0.51
N PHE A 715 -1.73 -20.51 0.51
CA PHE A 715 -2.03 -19.60 -0.61
C PHE A 715 -2.61 -20.27 -1.86
N ARG A 716 -2.96 -21.56 -1.81
CA ARG A 716 -3.46 -22.33 -2.96
C ARG A 716 -4.94 -22.06 -3.16
N VAL A 717 -5.34 -21.80 -4.40
CA VAL A 717 -6.76 -21.61 -4.75
C VAL A 717 -7.49 -22.95 -4.69
N HIS A 718 -8.53 -23.06 -3.87
CA HIS A 718 -9.32 -24.29 -3.80
C HIS A 718 -9.93 -24.64 -5.17
N GLY A 719 -10.03 -25.93 -5.48
CA GLY A 719 -10.59 -26.40 -6.74
C GLY A 719 -9.70 -26.17 -7.97
N VAL A 720 -8.45 -25.72 -7.80
CA VAL A 720 -7.49 -25.51 -8.89
C VAL A 720 -6.10 -25.97 -8.47
N GLU A 721 -5.45 -26.80 -9.29
CA GLU A 721 -4.05 -27.18 -9.13
C GLU A 721 -3.12 -26.11 -9.73
N GLY A 722 -1.95 -25.87 -9.13
CA GLY A 722 -0.90 -25.00 -9.69
C GLY A 722 -1.24 -23.51 -9.75
N LEU A 723 -2.22 -23.05 -8.94
CA LEU A 723 -2.62 -21.65 -8.85
C LEU A 723 -2.56 -21.15 -7.40
N ARG A 724 -1.83 -20.06 -7.18
CA ARG A 724 -1.74 -19.36 -5.89
C ARG A 724 -2.11 -17.88 -6.00
N VAL A 725 -2.42 -17.28 -4.86
CA VAL A 725 -2.64 -15.83 -4.72
C VAL A 725 -1.76 -15.28 -3.60
N VAL A 726 -0.96 -14.25 -3.89
CA VAL A 726 -0.04 -13.64 -2.91
C VAL A 726 -0.07 -12.12 -3.02
N ASP A 727 -1.06 -11.49 -2.41
CA ASP A 727 -1.18 -10.03 -2.31
C ASP A 727 -2.13 -9.62 -1.16
N ALA A 728 -2.61 -8.37 -1.14
CA ALA A 728 -3.54 -7.86 -0.13
C ALA A 728 -4.88 -8.63 -0.05
N SER A 729 -5.30 -9.34 -1.09
CA SER A 729 -6.57 -10.07 -1.12
C SER A 729 -6.62 -11.26 -0.17
N VAL A 730 -5.46 -11.79 0.28
CA VAL A 730 -5.36 -13.04 1.03
C VAL A 730 -5.84 -12.95 2.47
N PHE A 731 -5.90 -11.74 3.04
CA PHE A 731 -6.12 -11.55 4.47
C PHE A 731 -7.57 -11.86 4.89
N PRO A 732 -7.81 -12.73 5.86
CA PRO A 732 -9.16 -12.93 6.43
C PRO A 732 -9.69 -11.68 7.12
N LYS A 733 -8.83 -10.97 7.84
CA LYS A 733 -9.10 -9.70 8.52
C LYS A 733 -8.02 -8.68 8.19
N ILE A 734 -8.39 -7.40 8.13
CA ILE A 734 -7.46 -6.32 7.78
C ILE A 734 -6.30 -6.21 8.81
N PRO A 735 -5.02 -6.37 8.40
CA PRO A 735 -3.90 -6.51 9.35
C PRO A 735 -3.15 -5.19 9.59
N GLY A 736 -2.67 -4.97 10.82
CA GLY A 736 -1.83 -3.83 11.19
C GLY A 736 -2.49 -2.46 11.05
N TYR A 737 -1.69 -1.40 10.89
CA TYR A 737 -2.13 -0.01 10.64
C TYR A 737 -2.06 0.37 9.16
N PHE A 738 -0.92 0.07 8.52
CA PHE A 738 -0.66 0.28 7.10
C PHE A 738 -0.33 -1.07 6.49
N ILE A 739 -1.01 -1.43 5.40
CA ILE A 739 -1.02 -2.82 4.92
C ILE A 739 0.26 -3.24 4.17
N ALA A 740 1.15 -2.30 3.83
CA ALA A 740 2.37 -2.59 3.07
C ALA A 740 3.28 -3.62 3.77
N ALA A 741 3.59 -3.44 5.06
CA ALA A 741 4.44 -4.36 5.82
C ALA A 741 3.82 -5.77 5.93
N PRO A 742 2.53 -5.94 6.32
CA PRO A 742 1.87 -7.24 6.29
C PRO A 742 1.97 -7.95 4.93
N ILE A 743 1.78 -7.22 3.81
CA ILE A 743 1.89 -7.81 2.46
C ILE A 743 3.32 -8.28 2.18
N PHE A 744 4.34 -7.51 2.56
CA PHE A 744 5.74 -7.93 2.42
C PHE A 744 6.03 -9.20 3.23
N MET A 745 5.53 -9.28 4.47
CA MET A 745 5.72 -10.47 5.32
C MET A 745 5.06 -11.72 4.71
N VAL A 746 3.85 -11.57 4.18
CA VAL A 746 3.15 -12.65 3.48
C VAL A 746 3.87 -13.04 2.19
N SER A 747 4.40 -12.09 1.43
CA SER A 747 5.18 -12.35 0.22
C SER A 747 6.45 -13.17 0.54
N GLU A 748 7.18 -12.79 1.58
CA GLU A 748 8.36 -13.52 2.04
C GLU A 748 8.02 -14.92 2.56
N LYS A 749 6.89 -15.09 3.27
CA LYS A 749 6.40 -16.41 3.70
C LYS A 749 6.00 -17.28 2.51
N ALA A 750 5.28 -16.72 1.55
CA ALA A 750 4.84 -17.46 0.37
C ALA A 750 6.05 -17.98 -0.43
N ALA A 751 7.13 -17.20 -0.51
CA ALA A 751 8.37 -17.66 -1.13
C ALA A 751 8.93 -18.90 -0.40
N ASP A 752 8.98 -18.90 0.93
CA ASP A 752 9.49 -20.03 1.70
C ASP A 752 8.58 -21.28 1.57
N VAL A 753 7.25 -21.10 1.59
CA VAL A 753 6.26 -22.18 1.38
C VAL A 753 6.41 -22.81 -0.02
N ILE A 754 6.57 -21.98 -1.06
CA ILE A 754 6.72 -22.48 -2.44
C ILE A 754 8.06 -23.20 -2.61
N LEU A 755 9.13 -22.69 -2.00
CA LEU A 755 10.47 -23.27 -2.12
C LEU A 755 10.66 -24.56 -1.31
N SER A 756 9.88 -24.77 -0.23
CA SER A 756 9.88 -26.04 0.50
C SER A 756 9.12 -27.17 -0.23
N GLY A 757 8.42 -26.85 -1.33
CA GLY A 757 7.63 -27.82 -2.11
C GLY A 757 6.28 -28.15 -1.49
N GLU A 758 5.75 -27.23 -0.67
CA GLU A 758 4.60 -27.47 0.22
C GLU A 758 3.21 -27.04 -0.27
#